data_AF-A0A2C9EQI4-F1
#
_entry.id   AF-A0A2C9EQI4-F1
#
_cell.length_a   1.000
_cell.length_b   1.000
_cell.length_c   1.000
_cell.angle_alpha   90.00
_cell.angle_beta   90.00
_cell.angle_gamma   90.00
#
_symmetry.space_group_name_H-M   'P 1'
#
loop_
_entity.id
_entity.type
_entity.pdbx_description
1 polymer ?
#
loop_
_entity_poly.entity_id
_entity_poly.type
_entity_poly.pdbx_seq_one_letter_code
_entity_poly.pdbx_strand_id
1 'polypeptide(L)'
;MSKPLLYLLAGNGSAADWWDDALPHFQRYQVQPLELPGFGDNPLPPCQDLGEYAEALLGMTEPGQGIVAVGVSALIVLHALQRRPGHFCRSVLLSPVGAFLWQRRLPALMSPLPARLLIHGLLSHKPTWFAGKFSRQPWSQEQYRRMGAGYGRCRAFVPLWEQLRADTALPLLEWIKDPVQLVWGDQDRLLGIAQAAAWSAILARADLRVSLRPGWGHYPWIDAPTAFVDWLESADNGFVAHTKGGRLRLAELAGQPVPSALSLDSASDPQLPALLASQPAALWAVRSSSYGEDQADSANAGLSTTYLRVASEQVPGRISELRDAGVEEVVVQRFIQPTLSGIAFVRHLAVELEWVEGHLESLADGQVSPQRAILSRLGAAWESGHFATTRGLSASALWDFLQGVLKTFHYVPGDVEWAWDGQQLWLLQYRPISDYGWRRHLTAANIAEILPPQPSRFVEYGQRRAAASIPAIMARWDARVLQDNEPFTAVFGGASYINNDLFLARLADWGLPSSSYAGEVGGATPQLPLRPLRLLRSLPRFLRMQHIARGHLLSLEPGLRRFDRELAQLRAAGADGQQLADWFSRFYVFVVQGNLCIATALASSGGALLGRPPTAYDNLDNSPHRLPWETDPGTPRPQCAELPLQAFPHWSPAITLAHRLGLPGMRGYYLQVREWYRDNLMRIFFRLHHAVPEADRGYWFAPHEQVRNRGGSFWQDGREGSEQAAGFMIYPGQVQGVLGVDILLEDTLDPGRHAHYQQARAVIARMGGRLSHGSTLLRELRKPSAVLPQVDPAWIGREVLYADGQLSLVEG
;
A
#
# COMPACT_ATOMS: atom_id res chain seq x y z
N MET A 1 -20.62 8.96 -38.26
CA MET A 1 -19.76 8.29 -37.26
C MET A 1 -20.68 7.74 -36.19
N SER A 2 -20.50 6.48 -35.75
CA SER A 2 -21.25 5.93 -34.62
C SER A 2 -20.95 6.73 -33.35
N LYS A 3 -21.94 6.90 -32.46
CA LYS A 3 -21.72 7.54 -31.17
C LYS A 3 -20.71 6.70 -30.36
N PRO A 4 -19.77 7.31 -29.63
CA PRO A 4 -18.90 6.57 -28.72
C PRO A 4 -19.72 5.83 -27.66
N LEU A 5 -19.27 4.64 -27.24
CA LEU A 5 -19.94 3.83 -26.24
C LEU A 5 -19.54 4.30 -24.83
N LEU A 6 -20.54 4.40 -23.95
CA LEU A 6 -20.36 4.74 -22.54
C LEU A 6 -21.08 3.72 -21.66
N TYR A 7 -20.29 2.98 -20.88
CA TYR A 7 -20.82 2.03 -19.92
C TYR A 7 -21.29 2.74 -18.65
N LEU A 8 -22.43 2.34 -18.11
CA LEU A 8 -22.97 2.89 -16.86
C LEU A 8 -23.07 1.78 -15.80
N LEU A 9 -22.37 1.97 -14.69
CA LEU A 9 -22.29 0.98 -13.62
C LEU A 9 -22.74 1.60 -12.29
N ALA A 10 -23.96 1.29 -11.88
CA ALA A 10 -24.54 1.81 -10.64
C ALA A 10 -23.92 1.16 -9.39
N GLY A 11 -24.27 1.69 -8.21
CA GLY A 11 -23.61 1.37 -6.93
C GLY A 11 -24.11 0.10 -6.23
N ASN A 12 -23.94 0.05 -4.91
CA ASN A 12 -24.33 -1.14 -4.14
C ASN A 12 -25.85 -1.36 -4.17
N GLY A 13 -26.30 -2.58 -4.46
CA GLY A 13 -27.72 -2.88 -4.57
C GLY A 13 -28.36 -2.54 -5.90
N SER A 14 -27.57 -2.08 -6.89
CA SER A 14 -28.12 -1.53 -8.12
C SER A 14 -28.58 -2.57 -9.15
N ALA A 15 -29.41 -2.09 -10.06
CA ALA A 15 -29.78 -2.73 -11.31
C ALA A 15 -29.67 -1.72 -12.47
N ALA A 16 -29.70 -2.20 -13.70
CA ALA A 16 -29.57 -1.38 -14.91
C ALA A 16 -30.67 -0.31 -15.01
N ASP A 17 -31.89 -0.65 -14.60
CA ASP A 17 -33.06 0.22 -14.60
C ASP A 17 -32.90 1.48 -13.71
N TRP A 18 -31.91 1.52 -12.81
CA TRP A 18 -31.63 2.73 -12.00
C TRP A 18 -31.20 3.93 -12.85
N TRP A 19 -30.83 3.73 -14.10
CA TRP A 19 -30.45 4.77 -15.05
C TRP A 19 -31.62 5.30 -15.88
N ASP A 20 -32.82 4.71 -15.80
CA ASP A 20 -33.94 5.00 -16.71
C ASP A 20 -34.35 6.49 -16.75
N ASP A 21 -34.16 7.22 -15.65
CA ASP A 21 -34.45 8.66 -15.62
C ASP A 21 -33.42 9.46 -16.44
N ALA A 22 -32.17 8.99 -16.53
CA ALA A 22 -31.08 9.66 -17.23
C ALA A 22 -30.94 9.22 -18.70
N LEU A 23 -31.22 7.96 -19.02
CA LEU A 23 -31.04 7.39 -20.37
C LEU A 23 -31.65 8.23 -21.51
N PRO A 24 -32.88 8.79 -21.39
CA PRO A 24 -33.49 9.58 -22.47
C PRO A 24 -32.76 10.89 -22.79
N HIS A 25 -31.90 11.37 -21.91
CA HIS A 25 -31.23 12.66 -22.06
C HIS A 25 -29.87 12.56 -22.78
N PHE A 26 -29.31 11.36 -22.99
CA PHE A 26 -28.01 11.20 -23.66
C PHE A 26 -28.12 11.47 -25.17
N GLN A 27 -27.29 12.39 -25.66
CA GLN A 27 -27.29 12.79 -27.07
C GLN A 27 -25.98 12.43 -27.76
N ARG A 28 -24.85 12.52 -27.06
CA ARG A 28 -23.50 12.30 -27.61
C ARG A 28 -23.04 10.86 -27.51
N TYR A 29 -23.43 10.13 -26.46
CA TYR A 29 -23.01 8.74 -26.27
C TYR A 29 -24.09 7.74 -26.70
N GLN A 30 -23.64 6.57 -27.15
CA GLN A 30 -24.42 5.34 -27.03
C GLN A 30 -24.18 4.81 -25.62
N VAL A 31 -25.22 4.72 -24.80
CA VAL A 31 -25.07 4.32 -23.39
C VAL A 31 -25.49 2.88 -23.18
N GLN A 32 -24.74 2.16 -22.33
CA GLN A 32 -25.03 0.78 -21.96
C GLN A 32 -24.92 0.60 -20.45
N PRO A 33 -26.05 0.55 -19.72
CA PRO A 33 -26.08 0.08 -18.35
C PRO A 33 -25.56 -1.35 -18.23
N LEU A 34 -24.76 -1.61 -17.20
CA LEU A 34 -24.18 -2.93 -16.91
C LEU A 34 -24.66 -3.46 -15.57
N GLU A 35 -24.77 -4.78 -15.48
CA GLU A 35 -25.05 -5.52 -14.24
C GLU A 35 -23.99 -6.60 -14.04
N LEU A 36 -23.16 -6.45 -13.01
CA LEU A 36 -22.14 -7.44 -12.66
C LEU A 36 -22.75 -8.74 -12.10
N PRO A 37 -21.99 -9.85 -12.02
CA PRO A 37 -22.49 -11.09 -11.42
C PRO A 37 -23.09 -10.88 -10.02
N GLY A 38 -24.34 -11.31 -9.84
CA GLY A 38 -25.10 -11.11 -8.61
C GLY A 38 -25.78 -9.74 -8.45
N PHE A 39 -25.66 -8.83 -9.41
CA PHE A 39 -26.41 -7.56 -9.46
C PHE A 39 -27.58 -7.68 -10.43
N GLY A 40 -28.67 -6.97 -10.14
CA GLY A 40 -29.85 -6.91 -10.99
C GLY A 40 -30.30 -8.27 -11.54
N ASP A 41 -30.51 -8.31 -12.85
CA ASP A 41 -31.02 -9.46 -13.60
C ASP A 41 -29.90 -10.35 -14.18
N ASN A 42 -28.62 -10.02 -13.93
CA ASN A 42 -27.50 -10.89 -14.29
C ASN A 42 -27.67 -12.27 -13.61
N PRO A 43 -27.67 -13.39 -14.35
CA PRO A 43 -27.98 -14.71 -13.79
C PRO A 43 -26.81 -15.33 -13.00
N LEU A 44 -25.58 -14.84 -13.17
CA LEU A 44 -24.40 -15.40 -12.53
C LEU A 44 -24.41 -15.14 -11.01
N PRO A 45 -23.87 -16.05 -10.18
CA PRO A 45 -23.76 -15.81 -8.73
C PRO A 45 -22.82 -14.63 -8.43
N PRO A 46 -22.92 -14.00 -7.25
CA PRO A 46 -21.94 -13.01 -6.81
C PRO A 46 -20.51 -13.55 -6.89
N CYS A 47 -19.58 -12.71 -7.36
CA CYS A 47 -18.15 -13.02 -7.35
C CYS A 47 -17.62 -13.15 -5.91
N GLN A 48 -16.53 -13.89 -5.72
CA GLN A 48 -15.97 -14.18 -4.40
C GLN A 48 -15.18 -12.99 -3.82
N ASP A 49 -14.60 -12.15 -4.69
CA ASP A 49 -13.88 -10.95 -4.29
C ASP A 49 -13.89 -9.85 -5.37
N LEU A 50 -13.33 -8.69 -5.03
CA LEU A 50 -13.20 -7.53 -5.93
C LEU A 50 -12.42 -7.85 -7.21
N GLY A 51 -11.54 -8.85 -7.15
CA GLY A 51 -10.73 -9.22 -8.30
C GLY A 51 -11.50 -9.99 -9.35
N GLU A 52 -12.32 -10.95 -8.93
CA GLU A 52 -13.25 -11.64 -9.82
C GLU A 52 -14.29 -10.66 -10.40
N TYR A 53 -14.74 -9.67 -9.61
CA TYR A 53 -15.60 -8.60 -10.12
C TYR A 53 -14.92 -7.76 -11.20
N ALA A 54 -13.64 -7.42 -11.03
CA ALA A 54 -12.89 -6.67 -12.03
C ALA A 54 -12.70 -7.46 -13.32
N GLU A 55 -12.39 -8.77 -13.24
CA GLU A 55 -12.32 -9.65 -14.42
C GLU A 55 -13.67 -9.77 -15.13
N ALA A 56 -14.77 -9.92 -14.38
CA ALA A 56 -16.10 -9.94 -14.95
C ALA A 56 -16.41 -8.63 -15.69
N LEU A 57 -16.06 -7.47 -15.11
CA LEU A 57 -16.22 -6.17 -15.76
C LEU A 57 -15.40 -6.07 -17.06
N LEU A 58 -14.13 -6.51 -17.03
CA LEU A 58 -13.26 -6.50 -18.20
C LEU A 58 -13.78 -7.42 -19.32
N GLY A 59 -14.39 -8.55 -18.98
CA GLY A 59 -15.04 -9.44 -19.95
C GLY A 59 -16.34 -8.90 -20.53
N MET A 60 -16.99 -7.95 -19.86
CA MET A 60 -18.23 -7.31 -20.29
C MET A 60 -18.03 -6.00 -21.07
N THR A 61 -16.79 -5.50 -21.15
CA THR A 61 -16.49 -4.17 -21.70
C THR A 61 -15.39 -4.21 -22.76
N GLU A 62 -15.51 -3.35 -23.77
CA GLU A 62 -14.52 -3.20 -24.82
C GLU A 62 -13.44 -2.18 -24.46
N PRO A 63 -12.16 -2.45 -24.78
CA PRO A 63 -11.09 -1.47 -24.61
C PRO A 63 -11.35 -0.17 -25.40
N GLY A 64 -10.92 0.96 -24.83
CA GLY A 64 -11.01 2.27 -25.47
C GLY A 64 -12.37 2.95 -25.37
N GLN A 65 -13.34 2.36 -24.67
CA GLN A 65 -14.65 2.96 -24.39
C GLN A 65 -14.67 3.70 -23.04
N GLY A 66 -15.69 4.52 -22.81
CA GLY A 66 -15.86 5.25 -21.56
C GLY A 66 -16.64 4.44 -20.52
N ILE A 67 -16.44 4.74 -19.23
CA ILE A 67 -17.24 4.19 -18.13
C ILE A 67 -17.58 5.23 -17.07
N VAL A 68 -18.82 5.17 -16.57
CA VAL A 68 -19.26 5.86 -15.35
C VAL A 68 -19.55 4.81 -14.29
N ALA A 69 -18.98 4.96 -13.10
CA ALA A 69 -19.21 4.05 -11.99
C ALA A 69 -19.46 4.79 -10.68
N VAL A 70 -20.35 4.23 -9.85
CA VAL A 70 -20.79 4.89 -8.61
C VAL A 70 -20.45 4.09 -7.36
N GLY A 71 -19.98 4.75 -6.32
CA GLY A 71 -19.86 4.15 -4.99
C GLY A 71 -18.90 2.95 -4.96
N VAL A 72 -19.44 1.77 -4.64
CA VAL A 72 -18.67 0.52 -4.61
C VAL A 72 -18.15 0.13 -6.00
N SER A 73 -18.94 0.39 -7.03
CA SER A 73 -18.60 -0.03 -8.39
C SER A 73 -17.43 0.77 -8.96
N ALA A 74 -17.23 2.00 -8.48
CA ALA A 74 -16.02 2.76 -8.79
C ALA A 74 -14.75 2.04 -8.30
N LEU A 75 -14.81 1.35 -7.16
CA LEU A 75 -13.69 0.53 -6.68
C LEU A 75 -13.42 -0.65 -7.62
N ILE A 76 -14.46 -1.27 -8.17
CA ILE A 76 -14.32 -2.37 -9.14
C ILE A 76 -13.65 -1.88 -10.42
N VAL A 77 -14.02 -0.68 -10.91
CA VAL A 77 -13.36 -0.05 -12.06
C VAL A 77 -11.87 0.19 -11.77
N LEU A 78 -11.52 0.70 -10.60
CA LEU A 78 -10.11 0.90 -10.22
C LEU A 78 -9.34 -0.44 -10.16
N HIS A 79 -9.96 -1.50 -9.66
CA HIS A 79 -9.40 -2.86 -9.69
C HIS A 79 -9.28 -3.44 -11.11
N ALA A 80 -10.13 -3.01 -12.06
CA ALA A 80 -10.02 -3.37 -13.47
C ALA A 80 -8.86 -2.62 -14.14
N LEU A 81 -8.71 -1.32 -13.89
CA LEU A 81 -7.57 -0.52 -14.38
C LEU A 81 -6.23 -1.01 -13.84
N GLN A 82 -6.18 -1.44 -12.57
CA GLN A 82 -4.99 -2.07 -11.99
C GLN A 82 -4.57 -3.35 -12.74
N ARG A 83 -5.53 -4.11 -13.29
CA ARG A 83 -5.26 -5.36 -14.02
C ARG A 83 -4.96 -5.12 -15.49
N ARG A 84 -5.68 -4.20 -16.11
CA ARG A 84 -5.59 -3.84 -17.53
C ARG A 84 -5.51 -2.31 -17.66
N PRO A 85 -4.31 -1.73 -17.44
CA PRO A 85 -4.09 -0.31 -17.67
C PRO A 85 -4.46 0.08 -19.10
N GLY A 86 -5.06 1.25 -19.27
CA GLY A 86 -5.52 1.80 -20.55
C GLY A 86 -6.83 1.21 -21.07
N HIS A 87 -7.51 0.33 -20.32
CA HIS A 87 -8.73 -0.32 -20.81
C HIS A 87 -9.87 0.67 -21.09
N PHE A 88 -10.02 1.73 -20.29
CA PHE A 88 -11.03 2.76 -20.51
C PHE A 88 -10.39 4.06 -20.99
N CYS A 89 -10.94 4.68 -22.04
CA CYS A 89 -10.47 5.99 -22.51
C CYS A 89 -10.88 7.14 -21.58
N ARG A 90 -11.94 6.92 -20.78
CA ARG A 90 -12.48 7.85 -19.80
C ARG A 90 -13.12 7.08 -18.64
N SER A 91 -12.68 7.33 -17.42
CA SER A 91 -13.26 6.74 -16.20
C SER A 91 -13.84 7.83 -15.30
N VAL A 92 -15.17 7.90 -15.20
CA VAL A 92 -15.87 8.86 -14.32
C VAL A 92 -16.36 8.12 -13.07
N LEU A 93 -15.80 8.47 -11.92
CA LEU A 93 -16.06 7.80 -10.65
C LEU A 93 -16.82 8.75 -9.71
N LEU A 94 -18.10 8.48 -9.51
CA LEU A 94 -18.96 9.27 -8.64
C LEU A 94 -18.93 8.72 -7.22
N SER A 95 -18.52 9.56 -6.27
CA SER A 95 -18.45 9.26 -4.84
C SER A 95 -17.87 7.86 -4.55
N PRO A 96 -16.61 7.55 -4.91
CA PRO A 96 -16.05 6.21 -4.73
C PRO A 96 -15.94 5.77 -3.25
N VAL A 97 -16.17 4.47 -3.01
CA VAL A 97 -15.99 3.81 -1.71
C VAL A 97 -14.58 3.21 -1.61
N GLY A 98 -13.87 3.44 -0.50
CA GLY A 98 -12.56 2.80 -0.27
C GLY A 98 -11.70 3.54 0.76
N ALA A 99 -11.71 4.87 0.74
CA ALA A 99 -11.01 5.68 1.73
C ALA A 99 -11.61 5.48 3.15
N PHE A 100 -10.71 5.45 4.14
CA PHE A 100 -10.95 5.33 5.58
C PHE A 100 -11.92 4.22 6.01
N LEU A 101 -12.04 3.11 5.28
CA LEU A 101 -12.99 2.03 5.60
C LEU A 101 -12.88 1.53 7.04
N TRP A 102 -11.67 1.51 7.62
CA TRP A 102 -11.44 1.07 9.01
C TRP A 102 -11.96 2.04 10.08
N GLN A 103 -12.22 3.30 9.73
CA GLN A 103 -12.75 4.32 10.65
C GLN A 103 -14.28 4.43 10.57
N ARG A 104 -14.90 3.85 9.52
CA ARG A 104 -16.33 3.99 9.28
C ARG A 104 -17.11 3.08 10.23
N ARG A 105 -18.15 3.66 10.84
CA ARG A 105 -19.07 2.93 11.72
C ARG A 105 -19.99 1.97 10.95
N LEU A 106 -20.37 2.33 9.72
CA LEU A 106 -21.32 1.56 8.93
C LEU A 106 -20.83 0.12 8.63
N PRO A 107 -19.59 -0.12 8.15
CA PRO A 107 -19.07 -1.48 8.01
C PRO A 107 -19.11 -2.30 9.30
N ALA A 108 -18.83 -1.68 10.46
CA ALA A 108 -18.91 -2.36 11.75
C ALA A 108 -20.36 -2.75 12.13
N LEU A 109 -21.32 -1.85 11.88
CA LEU A 109 -22.76 -2.13 12.07
C LEU A 109 -23.29 -3.20 11.11
N MET A 110 -22.74 -3.23 9.89
CA MET A 110 -23.04 -4.23 8.87
C MET A 110 -22.20 -5.49 9.03
N SER A 111 -21.37 -5.64 10.08
CA SER A 111 -20.59 -6.87 10.24
C SER A 111 -21.46 -8.11 10.53
N PRO A 112 -22.47 -8.05 11.43
CA PRO A 112 -23.33 -9.20 11.71
C PRO A 112 -24.23 -9.57 10.52
N LEU A 113 -24.24 -10.85 10.14
CA LEU A 113 -25.08 -11.34 9.04
C LEU A 113 -26.58 -11.03 9.21
N PRO A 114 -27.21 -11.20 10.40
CA PRO A 114 -28.62 -10.87 10.59
C PRO A 114 -28.94 -9.40 10.34
N ALA A 115 -28.04 -8.48 10.74
CA ALA A 115 -28.20 -7.06 10.51
C ALA A 115 -28.16 -6.72 9.01
N ARG A 116 -27.22 -7.33 8.26
CA ARG A 116 -27.13 -7.16 6.79
C ARG A 116 -28.38 -7.65 6.08
N LEU A 117 -28.87 -8.83 6.43
CA LEU A 117 -30.08 -9.41 5.84
C LEU A 117 -31.31 -8.56 6.14
N LEU A 118 -31.44 -8.06 7.37
CA LEU A 118 -32.54 -7.17 7.75
C LEU A 118 -32.50 -5.86 6.95
N ILE A 119 -31.36 -5.18 6.90
CA ILE A 119 -31.21 -3.93 6.15
C ILE A 119 -31.45 -4.15 4.66
N HIS A 120 -30.94 -5.25 4.10
CA HIS A 120 -31.20 -5.63 2.71
C HIS A 120 -32.69 -5.79 2.45
N GLY A 121 -33.40 -6.57 3.29
CA GLY A 121 -34.85 -6.74 3.18
C GLY A 121 -35.64 -5.43 3.34
N LEU A 122 -35.23 -4.56 4.25
CA LEU A 122 -35.87 -3.24 4.43
C LEU A 122 -35.64 -2.33 3.23
N LEU A 123 -34.44 -2.30 2.65
CA LEU A 123 -34.16 -1.55 1.42
C LEU A 123 -35.00 -2.09 0.25
N SER A 124 -35.17 -3.41 0.17
CA SER A 124 -35.94 -4.07 -0.89
C SER A 124 -37.44 -3.77 -0.82
N HIS A 125 -38.04 -3.80 0.37
CA HIS A 125 -39.50 -3.70 0.55
C HIS A 125 -40.00 -2.34 1.03
N LYS A 126 -39.16 -1.56 1.72
CA LYS A 126 -39.50 -0.26 2.32
C LYS A 126 -38.41 0.80 2.05
N PRO A 127 -38.02 1.04 0.79
CA PRO A 127 -36.95 1.99 0.44
C PRO A 127 -37.25 3.43 0.91
N THR A 128 -38.53 3.81 1.02
CA THR A 128 -38.93 5.14 1.52
C THR A 128 -38.48 5.42 2.96
N TRP A 129 -38.23 4.39 3.78
CA TRP A 129 -37.67 4.57 5.12
C TRP A 129 -36.22 5.08 5.10
N PHE A 130 -35.54 4.93 3.96
CA PHE A 130 -34.19 5.40 3.71
C PHE A 130 -34.15 6.64 2.82
N ALA A 131 -35.30 7.28 2.54
CA ALA A 131 -35.41 8.45 1.64
C ALA A 131 -34.34 9.51 1.92
N GLY A 132 -34.18 9.93 3.17
CA GLY A 132 -33.20 10.96 3.56
C GLY A 132 -31.73 10.53 3.46
N LYS A 133 -31.45 9.24 3.20
CA LYS A 133 -30.11 8.73 2.84
C LYS A 133 -29.90 8.73 1.33
N PHE A 134 -30.95 8.56 0.55
CA PHE A 134 -30.87 8.57 -0.91
C PHE A 134 -30.76 9.99 -1.45
N SER A 135 -31.71 10.84 -1.06
CA SER A 135 -31.79 12.21 -1.55
C SER A 135 -32.33 13.16 -0.48
N ARG A 136 -32.07 14.45 -0.67
CA ARG A 136 -32.77 15.52 0.05
C ARG A 136 -34.07 15.92 -0.64
N GLN A 137 -34.23 15.54 -1.91
CA GLN A 137 -35.43 15.77 -2.68
C GLN A 137 -36.36 14.56 -2.55
N PRO A 138 -37.68 14.77 -2.48
CA PRO A 138 -38.62 13.65 -2.50
C PRO A 138 -38.65 13.01 -3.89
N TRP A 139 -38.39 11.71 -3.96
CA TRP A 139 -38.58 10.94 -5.19
C TRP A 139 -40.05 10.54 -5.40
N SER A 140 -40.39 10.24 -6.65
CA SER A 140 -41.68 9.66 -7.00
C SER A 140 -41.82 8.24 -6.42
N GLN A 141 -43.06 7.75 -6.28
CA GLN A 141 -43.30 6.37 -5.85
C GLN A 141 -42.64 5.36 -6.79
N GLU A 142 -42.62 5.66 -8.10
CA GLU A 142 -42.03 4.81 -9.11
C GLU A 142 -40.50 4.71 -8.95
N GLN A 143 -39.83 5.83 -8.70
CA GLN A 143 -38.39 5.86 -8.41
C GLN A 143 -38.05 5.05 -7.15
N TYR A 144 -38.82 5.19 -6.06
CA TYR A 144 -38.63 4.37 -4.86
C TYR A 144 -38.89 2.87 -5.14
N ARG A 145 -39.93 2.55 -5.90
CA ARG A 145 -40.26 1.16 -6.28
C ARG A 145 -39.12 0.53 -7.07
N ARG A 146 -38.58 1.25 -8.05
CA ARG A 146 -37.42 0.82 -8.86
C ARG A 146 -36.16 0.64 -8.00
N MET A 147 -35.88 1.57 -7.09
CA MET A 147 -34.80 1.47 -6.11
C MET A 147 -34.93 0.20 -5.25
N GLY A 148 -36.09 -0.02 -4.63
CA GLY A 148 -36.35 -1.21 -3.82
C GLY A 148 -36.28 -2.51 -4.63
N ALA A 149 -36.81 -2.53 -5.85
CA ALA A 149 -36.73 -3.68 -6.74
C ALA A 149 -35.27 -4.02 -7.09
N GLY A 150 -34.40 -3.02 -7.35
CA GLY A 150 -32.97 -3.25 -7.58
C GLY A 150 -32.30 -3.91 -6.39
N TYR A 151 -32.53 -3.37 -5.18
CA TYR A 151 -32.04 -4.02 -3.95
C TYR A 151 -32.55 -5.46 -3.82
N GLY A 152 -33.83 -5.70 -4.11
CA GLY A 152 -34.45 -7.03 -4.05
C GLY A 152 -33.78 -8.05 -4.98
N ARG A 153 -33.27 -7.62 -6.14
CA ARG A 153 -32.59 -8.48 -7.12
C ARG A 153 -31.09 -8.64 -6.86
N CYS A 154 -30.48 -7.72 -6.11
CA CYS A 154 -29.04 -7.70 -5.86
C CYS A 154 -28.59 -8.76 -4.83
N ARG A 155 -28.27 -9.97 -5.31
CA ARG A 155 -27.66 -11.07 -4.54
C ARG A 155 -26.25 -10.72 -4.01
N ALA A 156 -25.56 -9.80 -4.67
CA ALA A 156 -24.22 -9.34 -4.29
C ALA A 156 -24.21 -8.43 -3.04
N PHE A 157 -25.37 -7.91 -2.60
CA PHE A 157 -25.43 -6.92 -1.52
C PHE A 157 -24.78 -7.42 -0.23
N VAL A 158 -25.10 -8.65 0.20
CA VAL A 158 -24.60 -9.21 1.47
C VAL A 158 -23.12 -9.63 1.38
N PRO A 159 -22.67 -10.37 0.34
CA PRO A 159 -21.26 -10.74 0.20
C PRO A 159 -20.30 -9.56 0.05
N LEU A 160 -20.70 -8.46 -0.60
CA LEU A 160 -19.86 -7.28 -0.78
C LEU A 160 -19.37 -6.68 0.55
N TRP A 161 -20.16 -6.74 1.62
CA TRP A 161 -19.73 -6.26 2.93
C TRP A 161 -18.55 -7.04 3.52
N GLU A 162 -18.41 -8.30 3.15
CA GLU A 162 -17.22 -9.08 3.51
C GLU A 162 -16.05 -8.70 2.61
N GLN A 163 -16.27 -8.36 1.34
CA GLN A 163 -15.22 -8.06 0.38
C GLN A 163 -14.65 -6.63 0.53
N LEU A 164 -15.45 -5.68 1.01
CA LEU A 164 -15.09 -4.27 1.21
C LEU A 164 -14.44 -4.03 2.57
N ARG A 165 -13.21 -4.51 2.71
CA ARG A 165 -12.39 -4.31 3.91
C ARG A 165 -11.22 -3.40 3.61
N ALA A 166 -10.67 -2.84 4.67
CA ALA A 166 -9.54 -1.92 4.56
C ALA A 166 -8.27 -2.59 3.98
N ASP A 167 -8.13 -3.92 4.11
CA ASP A 167 -7.01 -4.68 3.57
C ASP A 167 -7.16 -5.08 2.09
N THR A 168 -8.37 -5.05 1.55
CA THR A 168 -8.68 -5.52 0.19
C THR A 168 -9.10 -4.43 -0.77
N ALA A 169 -9.54 -3.27 -0.27
CA ALA A 169 -10.08 -2.21 -1.11
C ALA A 169 -9.01 -1.50 -1.94
N LEU A 170 -7.93 -1.04 -1.30
CA LEU A 170 -6.94 -0.16 -1.91
C LEU A 170 -5.61 -0.78 -2.42
N PRO A 171 -5.36 -2.12 -2.36
CA PRO A 171 -4.10 -2.68 -2.85
C PRO A 171 -3.73 -2.22 -4.28
N LEU A 172 -2.50 -1.72 -4.41
CA LEU A 172 -1.84 -1.28 -5.64
C LEU A 172 -2.52 -0.14 -6.42
N LEU A 173 -3.55 0.51 -5.87
CA LEU A 173 -4.26 1.58 -6.60
C LEU A 173 -3.39 2.82 -6.83
N GLU A 174 -2.33 3.02 -6.04
CA GLU A 174 -1.35 4.11 -6.22
C GLU A 174 -0.58 4.05 -7.55
N TRP A 175 -0.64 2.91 -8.24
CA TRP A 175 0.08 2.64 -9.48
C TRP A 175 -0.78 2.78 -10.73
N ILE A 176 -2.06 3.12 -10.58
CA ILE A 176 -2.93 3.49 -11.68
C ILE A 176 -2.43 4.81 -12.26
N LYS A 177 -2.20 4.82 -13.58
CA LYS A 177 -1.78 6.02 -14.34
C LYS A 177 -2.88 6.56 -15.26
N ASP A 178 -3.98 5.81 -15.33
CA ASP A 178 -5.11 6.09 -16.22
C ASP A 178 -5.79 7.43 -15.93
N PRO A 179 -6.44 8.04 -16.94
CA PRO A 179 -7.31 9.19 -16.74
C PRO A 179 -8.53 8.85 -15.89
N VAL A 180 -8.65 9.50 -14.74
CA VAL A 180 -9.75 9.32 -13.78
C VAL A 180 -10.36 10.67 -13.42
N GLN A 181 -11.67 10.80 -13.60
CA GLN A 181 -12.45 11.94 -13.14
C GLN A 181 -13.23 11.54 -11.89
N LEU A 182 -12.86 12.08 -10.73
CA LEU A 182 -13.61 11.93 -9.49
C LEU A 182 -14.69 12.99 -9.40
N VAL A 183 -15.90 12.58 -9.04
CA VAL A 183 -17.05 13.47 -8.94
C VAL A 183 -17.66 13.35 -7.55
N TRP A 184 -17.96 14.47 -6.92
CA TRP A 184 -18.71 14.51 -5.68
C TRP A 184 -19.74 15.62 -5.67
N GLY A 185 -20.90 15.32 -5.10
CA GLY A 185 -21.87 16.32 -4.71
C GLY A 185 -21.59 16.88 -3.31
N ASP A 186 -21.75 18.18 -3.11
CA ASP A 186 -21.62 18.83 -1.79
C ASP A 186 -22.74 18.46 -0.80
N GLN A 187 -23.82 17.84 -1.28
CA GLN A 187 -24.93 17.36 -0.48
C GLN A 187 -24.91 15.85 -0.23
N ASP A 188 -23.87 15.12 -0.69
CA ASP A 188 -23.71 13.68 -0.45
C ASP A 188 -23.54 13.40 1.07
N ARG A 189 -24.53 12.72 1.64
CA ARG A 189 -24.57 12.33 3.06
C ARG A 189 -24.08 10.90 3.32
N LEU A 190 -23.79 10.13 2.28
CA LEU A 190 -23.31 8.75 2.35
C LEU A 190 -21.78 8.71 2.32
N LEU A 191 -21.19 9.50 1.42
CA LEU A 191 -19.76 9.56 1.16
C LEU A 191 -19.35 11.03 1.05
N GLY A 192 -19.07 11.64 2.21
CA GLY A 192 -18.79 13.07 2.29
C GLY A 192 -17.60 13.52 1.43
N ILE A 193 -17.75 14.72 0.87
CA ILE A 193 -16.85 15.35 -0.11
C ILE A 193 -15.39 15.49 0.36
N ALA A 194 -15.16 15.58 1.67
CA ALA A 194 -13.82 15.66 2.26
C ALA A 194 -12.93 14.44 1.92
N GLN A 195 -13.52 13.32 1.49
CA GLN A 195 -12.76 12.14 1.04
C GLN A 195 -12.08 12.34 -0.33
N ALA A 196 -12.42 13.37 -1.10
CA ALA A 196 -11.76 13.68 -2.36
C ALA A 196 -10.24 13.88 -2.16
N ALA A 197 -9.84 14.55 -1.07
CA ALA A 197 -8.44 14.72 -0.70
C ALA A 197 -7.73 13.38 -0.49
N ALA A 198 -8.35 12.46 0.26
CA ALA A 198 -7.81 11.13 0.49
C ALA A 198 -7.66 10.34 -0.81
N TRP A 199 -8.64 10.41 -1.71
CA TRP A 199 -8.56 9.75 -3.01
C TRP A 199 -7.49 10.32 -3.93
N SER A 200 -7.20 11.62 -3.84
CA SER A 200 -6.07 12.21 -4.57
C SER A 200 -4.72 11.63 -4.14
N ALA A 201 -4.57 11.27 -2.87
CA ALA A 201 -3.37 10.65 -2.33
C ALA A 201 -3.34 9.13 -2.59
N ILE A 202 -4.50 8.46 -2.58
CA ILE A 202 -4.60 7.02 -2.92
C ILE A 202 -4.25 6.79 -4.40
N LEU A 203 -4.74 7.63 -5.30
CA LEU A 203 -4.47 7.56 -6.73
C LEU A 203 -3.31 8.49 -7.10
N ALA A 204 -2.17 8.36 -6.42
CA ALA A 204 -1.07 9.32 -6.47
C ALA A 204 -0.42 9.51 -7.85
N ARG A 205 -0.62 8.58 -8.79
CA ARG A 205 -0.01 8.58 -10.13
C ARG A 205 -1.01 8.66 -11.27
N ALA A 206 -2.30 8.71 -10.97
CA ALA A 206 -3.35 8.79 -11.98
C ALA A 206 -3.39 10.19 -12.60
N ASP A 207 -3.76 10.31 -13.88
CA ASP A 207 -4.20 11.60 -14.42
C ASP A 207 -5.57 11.93 -13.80
N LEU A 208 -5.51 12.58 -12.64
CA LEU A 208 -6.64 12.72 -11.74
C LEU A 208 -7.25 14.11 -11.81
N ARG A 209 -8.53 14.16 -12.18
CA ARG A 209 -9.35 15.37 -12.11
C ARG A 209 -10.47 15.23 -11.11
N VAL A 210 -10.84 16.35 -10.48
CA VAL A 210 -11.90 16.40 -9.47
C VAL A 210 -12.96 17.42 -9.86
N SER A 211 -14.22 16.98 -9.88
CA SER A 211 -15.40 17.80 -10.12
C SER A 211 -16.28 17.82 -8.87
N LEU A 212 -16.38 18.98 -8.23
CA LEU A 212 -17.26 19.19 -7.07
C LEU A 212 -18.54 19.87 -7.58
N ARG A 213 -19.69 19.24 -7.35
CA ARG A 213 -20.98 19.66 -7.92
C ARG A 213 -21.90 20.22 -6.83
N PRO A 214 -22.20 21.53 -6.83
CA PRO A 214 -23.14 22.11 -5.88
C PRO A 214 -24.54 21.54 -6.06
N GLY A 215 -25.23 21.28 -4.95
CA GLY A 215 -26.60 20.79 -4.94
C GLY A 215 -26.74 19.28 -5.13
N TRP A 216 -25.70 18.58 -5.59
CA TRP A 216 -25.80 17.15 -5.90
C TRP A 216 -25.76 16.30 -4.63
N GLY A 217 -26.69 15.34 -4.55
CA GLY A 217 -26.70 14.27 -3.57
C GLY A 217 -25.88 13.06 -4.02
N HIS A 218 -26.23 11.87 -3.53
CA HIS A 218 -25.54 10.63 -3.90
C HIS A 218 -26.02 10.04 -5.24
N TYR A 219 -27.26 10.38 -5.66
CA TYR A 219 -27.90 9.87 -6.89
C TYR A 219 -28.29 11.00 -7.84
N PRO A 220 -27.35 11.85 -8.31
CA PRO A 220 -27.64 13.02 -9.13
C PRO A 220 -28.34 12.68 -10.46
N TRP A 221 -28.14 11.46 -10.99
CA TRP A 221 -28.80 11.00 -12.22
C TRP A 221 -30.28 10.63 -12.01
N ILE A 222 -30.75 10.54 -10.76
CA ILE A 222 -32.17 10.39 -10.40
C ILE A 222 -32.74 11.75 -9.94
N ASP A 223 -31.96 12.50 -9.15
CA ASP A 223 -32.36 13.79 -8.60
C ASP A 223 -32.51 14.89 -9.67
N ALA A 224 -31.60 14.90 -10.65
CA ALA A 224 -31.54 15.92 -11.70
C ALA A 224 -31.00 15.31 -13.01
N PRO A 225 -31.74 14.38 -13.64
CA PRO A 225 -31.23 13.57 -14.76
C PRO A 225 -30.72 14.39 -15.93
N THR A 226 -31.46 15.41 -16.37
CA THR A 226 -31.03 16.28 -17.48
C THR A 226 -29.74 17.02 -17.15
N ALA A 227 -29.66 17.67 -15.98
CA ALA A 227 -28.47 18.40 -15.56
C ALA A 227 -27.24 17.48 -15.36
N PHE A 228 -27.47 16.25 -14.90
CA PHE A 228 -26.42 15.24 -14.79
C PHE A 228 -25.87 14.84 -16.16
N VAL A 229 -26.74 14.54 -17.13
CA VAL A 229 -26.33 14.13 -18.48
C VAL A 229 -25.70 15.28 -19.25
N ASP A 230 -26.28 16.48 -19.21
CA ASP A 230 -25.72 17.68 -19.84
C ASP A 230 -24.30 17.93 -19.34
N TRP A 231 -24.06 17.80 -18.03
CA TRP A 231 -22.73 17.90 -17.44
C TRP A 231 -21.79 16.78 -17.93
N LEU A 232 -22.24 15.53 -17.89
CA LEU A 232 -21.42 14.38 -18.27
C LEU A 232 -20.99 14.42 -19.75
N GLU A 233 -21.86 14.96 -20.61
CA GLU A 233 -21.61 15.17 -22.04
C GLU A 233 -20.90 16.49 -22.36
N SER A 234 -20.75 17.40 -21.38
CA SER A 234 -20.02 18.66 -21.53
C SER A 234 -18.50 18.46 -21.55
N ALA A 235 -17.78 19.55 -21.83
CA ALA A 235 -16.31 19.59 -21.73
C ALA A 235 -15.81 19.90 -20.30
N ASP A 236 -16.70 19.95 -19.30
CA ASP A 236 -16.32 20.18 -17.90
C ASP A 236 -15.61 18.96 -17.32
N ASN A 237 -14.30 19.10 -17.17
CA ASN A 237 -13.43 18.06 -16.66
C ASN A 237 -13.02 18.29 -15.19
N GLY A 238 -13.55 19.32 -14.52
CA GLY A 238 -13.08 19.71 -13.17
C GLY A 238 -11.64 20.22 -13.15
N PHE A 239 -11.07 20.31 -11.95
CA PHE A 239 -9.69 20.79 -11.73
C PHE A 239 -8.72 19.61 -11.58
N VAL A 240 -7.44 19.84 -11.90
CA VAL A 240 -6.39 18.83 -11.78
C VAL A 240 -6.01 18.65 -10.30
N ALA A 241 -6.05 17.41 -9.80
CA ALA A 241 -5.93 17.15 -8.37
C ALA A 241 -4.49 17.21 -7.85
N HIS A 242 -3.51 16.85 -8.68
CA HIS A 242 -2.11 16.68 -8.29
C HIS A 242 -1.24 17.92 -8.51
N THR A 243 -1.85 19.06 -8.77
CA THR A 243 -1.13 20.35 -8.74
C THR A 243 -1.10 20.91 -7.33
N LYS A 244 -0.25 21.91 -7.11
CA LYS A 244 -0.18 22.68 -5.86
C LYS A 244 -1.54 23.26 -5.52
N GLY A 245 -2.18 23.91 -6.49
CA GLY A 245 -3.51 24.49 -6.35
C GLY A 245 -4.60 23.46 -6.09
N GLY A 246 -4.57 22.33 -6.82
CA GLY A 246 -5.50 21.22 -6.63
C GLY A 246 -5.45 20.65 -5.21
N ARG A 247 -4.25 20.41 -4.67
CA ARG A 247 -4.07 19.88 -3.31
C ARG A 247 -4.46 20.89 -2.24
N LEU A 248 -4.15 22.17 -2.41
CA LEU A 248 -4.59 23.22 -1.49
C LEU A 248 -6.11 23.33 -1.43
N ARG A 249 -6.78 23.29 -2.59
CA ARG A 249 -8.24 23.29 -2.68
C ARG A 249 -8.85 22.06 -1.99
N LEU A 250 -8.26 20.88 -2.19
CA LEU A 250 -8.70 19.65 -1.53
C LEU A 250 -8.46 19.67 -0.01
N ALA A 251 -7.36 20.28 0.44
CA ALA A 251 -7.06 20.44 1.87
C ALA A 251 -8.03 21.41 2.55
N GLU A 252 -8.30 22.56 1.92
CA GLU A 252 -9.29 23.55 2.38
C GLU A 252 -10.68 22.91 2.48
N LEU A 253 -11.09 22.16 1.46
CA LEU A 253 -12.36 21.42 1.45
C LEU A 253 -12.46 20.39 2.59
N ALA A 254 -11.34 19.82 3.00
CA ALA A 254 -11.25 18.91 4.13
C ALA A 254 -11.09 19.62 5.49
N GLY A 255 -11.14 20.96 5.53
CA GLY A 255 -11.10 21.77 6.74
C GLY A 255 -9.69 22.10 7.26
N GLN A 256 -8.65 21.92 6.44
CA GLN A 256 -7.30 22.37 6.80
C GLN A 256 -7.18 23.90 6.70
N PRO A 257 -6.37 24.56 7.56
CA PRO A 257 -6.20 26.00 7.52
C PRO A 257 -5.30 26.39 6.34
N VAL A 258 -5.91 26.58 5.18
CA VAL A 258 -5.24 27.03 3.95
C VAL A 258 -5.50 28.53 3.78
N PRO A 259 -4.47 29.36 3.51
CA PRO A 259 -4.70 30.76 3.16
C PRO A 259 -5.55 30.84 1.88
N SER A 260 -6.50 31.78 1.82
CA SER A 260 -7.37 31.98 0.65
C SER A 260 -6.57 31.92 -0.65
N ALA A 261 -6.95 31.00 -1.53
CA ALA A 261 -6.19 30.70 -2.73
C ALA A 261 -7.11 30.43 -3.91
N LEU A 262 -6.58 30.68 -5.11
CA LEU A 262 -7.26 30.41 -6.37
C LEU A 262 -6.26 29.91 -7.40
N SER A 263 -6.56 28.77 -8.02
CA SER A 263 -5.90 28.27 -9.22
C SER A 263 -6.46 28.96 -10.44
N LEU A 264 -5.60 29.42 -11.34
CA LEU A 264 -5.96 30.21 -12.51
C LEU A 264 -5.19 29.77 -13.74
N ASP A 265 -5.92 29.68 -14.85
CA ASP A 265 -5.33 29.46 -16.17
C ASP A 265 -5.09 30.77 -16.94
N SER A 266 -5.70 31.88 -16.48
CA SER A 266 -5.60 33.19 -17.12
C SER A 266 -5.73 34.31 -16.08
N ALA A 267 -5.04 35.43 -16.34
CA ALA A 267 -5.22 36.67 -15.58
C ALA A 267 -6.62 37.30 -15.78
N SER A 268 -7.33 36.91 -16.83
CA SER A 268 -8.69 37.39 -17.14
C SER A 268 -9.80 36.58 -16.46
N ASP A 269 -9.45 35.67 -15.55
CA ASP A 269 -10.44 34.84 -14.87
C ASP A 269 -11.40 35.71 -14.03
N PRO A 270 -12.73 35.55 -14.18
CA PRO A 270 -13.71 36.38 -13.49
C PRO A 270 -13.74 36.20 -11.97
N GLN A 271 -13.15 35.13 -11.43
CA GLN A 271 -13.07 34.88 -9.99
C GLN A 271 -11.94 35.69 -9.32
N LEU A 272 -10.89 36.06 -10.07
CA LEU A 272 -9.73 36.77 -9.53
C LEU A 272 -10.10 38.13 -8.90
N PRO A 273 -10.88 39.03 -9.54
CA PRO A 273 -11.25 40.30 -8.92
C PRO A 273 -11.99 40.14 -7.60
N ALA A 274 -12.87 39.13 -7.50
CA ALA A 274 -13.63 38.84 -6.28
C ALA A 274 -12.71 38.37 -5.15
N LEU A 275 -11.72 37.52 -5.45
CA LEU A 275 -10.71 37.08 -4.50
C LEU A 275 -9.91 38.28 -3.95
N LEU A 276 -9.37 39.12 -4.84
CA LEU A 276 -8.55 40.27 -4.45
C LEU A 276 -9.37 41.29 -3.62
N ALA A 277 -10.60 41.56 -4.04
CA ALA A 277 -11.50 42.48 -3.34
C ALA A 277 -11.94 41.99 -1.96
N SER A 278 -11.93 40.67 -1.72
CA SER A 278 -12.27 40.11 -0.41
C SER A 278 -11.29 40.52 0.69
N GLN A 279 -10.04 40.85 0.33
CA GLN A 279 -8.97 41.19 1.26
C GLN A 279 -8.07 42.30 0.66
N PRO A 280 -8.57 43.54 0.58
CA PRO A 280 -7.94 44.61 -0.19
C PRO A 280 -6.56 45.05 0.36
N ALA A 281 -6.32 44.85 1.65
CA ALA A 281 -5.04 45.16 2.30
C ALA A 281 -4.06 43.97 2.32
N ALA A 282 -4.45 42.81 1.78
CA ALA A 282 -3.58 41.65 1.75
C ALA A 282 -2.52 41.76 0.65
N LEU A 283 -1.37 41.16 0.93
CA LEU A 283 -0.38 40.85 -0.09
C LEU A 283 -0.60 39.41 -0.57
N TRP A 284 -0.10 39.11 -1.77
CA TRP A 284 -0.32 37.84 -2.44
C TRP A 284 0.98 37.13 -2.77
N ALA A 285 0.94 35.81 -2.75
CA ALA A 285 1.93 34.94 -3.36
C ALA A 285 1.36 34.45 -4.71
N VAL A 286 2.08 34.68 -5.80
CA VAL A 286 1.73 34.21 -7.14
C VAL A 286 2.73 33.11 -7.52
N ARG A 287 2.26 31.86 -7.57
CA ARG A 287 3.10 30.65 -7.58
C ARG A 287 2.84 29.83 -8.85
N SER A 288 3.87 29.27 -9.45
CA SER A 288 3.71 28.22 -10.46
C SER A 288 3.06 26.96 -9.87
N SER A 289 2.29 26.24 -10.67
CA SER A 289 1.56 25.02 -10.27
C SER A 289 1.49 24.03 -11.44
N SER A 290 2.64 23.74 -12.05
CA SER A 290 2.69 22.88 -13.25
C SER A 290 2.34 21.42 -12.96
N TYR A 291 1.79 20.73 -13.97
CA TYR A 291 1.36 19.33 -13.84
C TYR A 291 2.52 18.37 -13.52
N GLY A 292 3.75 18.68 -13.93
CA GLY A 292 4.94 17.90 -13.60
C GLY A 292 5.69 18.33 -12.34
N GLU A 293 5.24 19.38 -11.63
CA GLU A 293 5.97 19.96 -10.49
C GLU A 293 5.84 19.10 -9.22
N ASP A 294 4.64 18.55 -8.99
CA ASP A 294 4.22 17.99 -7.70
C ASP A 294 3.82 16.50 -7.79
N GLN A 295 4.53 15.73 -8.60
CA GLN A 295 4.29 14.29 -8.81
C GLN A 295 4.88 13.41 -7.69
N ALA A 296 4.30 12.22 -7.49
CA ALA A 296 4.71 11.31 -6.41
C ALA A 296 6.15 10.80 -6.53
N ASP A 297 6.65 10.62 -7.76
CA ASP A 297 7.95 9.99 -8.06
C ASP A 297 9.03 10.99 -8.52
N SER A 298 8.72 12.28 -8.63
CA SER A 298 9.68 13.28 -9.10
C SER A 298 9.41 14.63 -8.43
N ALA A 299 10.40 15.13 -7.70
CA ALA A 299 10.43 16.51 -7.23
C ALA A 299 11.38 17.32 -8.13
N ASN A 300 10.80 18.22 -8.92
CA ASN A 300 11.56 19.14 -9.76
C ASN A 300 12.00 20.35 -8.93
N ALA A 301 12.95 20.15 -8.01
CA ALA A 301 13.53 21.25 -7.25
C ALA A 301 14.21 22.27 -8.19
N GLY A 302 13.84 23.55 -8.07
CA GLY A 302 14.45 24.64 -8.84
C GLY A 302 13.77 25.01 -10.17
N LEU A 303 12.66 24.36 -10.55
CA LEU A 303 11.88 24.72 -11.74
C LEU A 303 10.65 25.59 -11.43
N SER A 304 10.36 25.85 -10.15
CA SER A 304 9.18 26.61 -9.74
C SER A 304 9.50 28.10 -9.55
N THR A 305 8.66 28.96 -10.11
CA THR A 305 8.76 30.42 -9.94
C THR A 305 7.66 30.89 -9.00
N THR A 306 8.03 31.66 -7.98
CA THR A 306 7.09 32.22 -7.00
C THR A 306 7.40 33.70 -6.76
N TYR A 307 6.40 34.55 -6.93
CA TYR A 307 6.45 35.95 -6.55
C TYR A 307 5.76 36.14 -5.21
N LEU A 308 6.48 36.64 -4.21
CA LEU A 308 5.97 36.88 -2.86
C LEU A 308 5.64 38.35 -2.65
N ARG A 309 4.76 38.65 -1.69
CA ARG A 309 4.41 40.01 -1.27
C ARG A 309 3.90 40.90 -2.42
N VAL A 310 3.19 40.32 -3.36
CA VAL A 310 2.64 41.02 -4.54
C VAL A 310 1.40 41.83 -4.13
N ALA A 311 1.38 43.11 -4.47
CA ALA A 311 0.19 43.96 -4.26
C ALA A 311 -0.94 43.55 -5.23
N SER A 312 -2.20 43.73 -4.82
CA SER A 312 -3.36 43.30 -5.61
C SER A 312 -3.35 43.81 -7.06
N GLU A 313 -2.92 45.05 -7.29
CA GLU A 313 -2.79 45.67 -8.61
C GLU A 313 -1.71 45.03 -9.51
N GLN A 314 -0.74 44.33 -8.93
CA GLN A 314 0.36 43.68 -9.64
C GLN A 314 0.09 42.20 -9.94
N VAL A 315 -0.89 41.59 -9.27
CA VAL A 315 -1.21 40.15 -9.40
C VAL A 315 -1.49 39.75 -10.86
N PRO A 316 -2.34 40.45 -11.63
CA PRO A 316 -2.61 40.09 -13.03
C PRO A 316 -1.35 40.02 -13.90
N GLY A 317 -0.43 40.97 -13.71
CA GLY A 317 0.85 41.01 -14.44
C GLY A 317 1.72 39.79 -14.12
N ARG A 318 1.83 39.42 -12.84
CA ARG A 318 2.59 38.23 -12.41
C ARG A 318 1.99 36.92 -12.91
N ILE A 319 0.66 36.84 -13.03
CA ILE A 319 0.01 35.68 -13.66
C ILE A 319 0.44 35.61 -15.13
N SER A 320 0.31 36.69 -15.89
CA SER A 320 0.72 36.74 -17.30
C SER A 320 2.18 36.33 -17.49
N GLU A 321 3.10 36.84 -16.66
CA GLU A 321 4.52 36.46 -16.73
C GLU A 321 4.75 34.95 -16.58
N LEU A 322 4.06 34.28 -15.65
CA LEU A 322 4.17 32.83 -15.48
C LEU A 322 3.56 32.06 -16.66
N ARG A 323 2.42 32.54 -17.18
CA ARG A 323 1.78 31.94 -18.35
C ARG A 323 2.64 32.04 -19.60
N ASP A 324 3.26 33.19 -19.83
CA ASP A 324 4.16 33.44 -20.95
C ASP A 324 5.45 32.58 -20.84
N ALA A 325 5.86 32.25 -19.61
CA ALA A 325 6.93 31.30 -19.34
C ALA A 325 6.53 29.82 -19.50
N GLY A 326 5.27 29.53 -19.89
CA GLY A 326 4.79 28.19 -20.19
C GLY A 326 4.16 27.44 -19.01
N VAL A 327 3.90 28.10 -17.88
CA VAL A 327 3.24 27.48 -16.72
C VAL A 327 1.76 27.23 -17.01
N GLU A 328 1.29 25.99 -16.82
CA GLU A 328 -0.06 25.57 -17.17
C GLU A 328 -1.15 25.93 -16.17
N GLU A 329 -0.79 26.19 -14.91
CA GLU A 329 -1.69 26.64 -13.84
C GLU A 329 -0.92 27.57 -12.89
N VAL A 330 -1.52 28.69 -12.50
CA VAL A 330 -0.94 29.64 -11.54
C VAL A 330 -1.79 29.68 -10.28
N VAL A 331 -1.16 29.63 -9.11
CA VAL A 331 -1.85 29.77 -7.82
C VAL A 331 -1.63 31.16 -7.28
N VAL A 332 -2.73 31.90 -7.08
CA VAL A 332 -2.77 33.16 -6.34
C VAL A 332 -3.23 32.85 -4.93
N GLN A 333 -2.34 32.96 -3.95
CA GLN A 333 -2.58 32.61 -2.55
C GLN A 333 -2.31 33.82 -1.67
N ARG A 334 -3.13 34.07 -0.65
CA ARG A 334 -2.86 35.13 0.31
C ARG A 334 -1.50 34.90 0.97
N PHE A 335 -0.64 35.91 0.92
CA PHE A 335 0.65 35.88 1.58
C PHE A 335 0.45 35.92 3.10
N ILE A 336 1.00 34.93 3.79
CA ILE A 336 1.09 34.92 5.25
C ILE A 336 2.40 35.60 5.62
N GLN A 337 2.37 36.51 6.59
CA GLN A 337 3.59 37.05 7.21
C GLN A 337 3.95 36.17 8.42
N PRO A 338 4.84 35.16 8.27
CA PRO A 338 5.16 34.25 9.35
C PRO A 338 6.04 34.90 10.43
N THR A 339 5.82 34.47 11.67
CA THR A 339 6.81 34.55 12.76
C THR A 339 7.76 33.37 12.74
N LEU A 340 7.26 32.19 12.34
CA LEU A 340 8.04 30.99 12.02
C LEU A 340 7.48 30.37 10.75
N SER A 341 8.35 29.81 9.91
CA SER A 341 7.92 28.99 8.78
C SER A 341 8.92 27.88 8.54
N GLY A 342 8.46 26.81 7.90
CA GLY A 342 9.26 25.61 7.77
C GLY A 342 8.74 24.65 6.71
N ILE A 343 9.60 23.69 6.43
CA ILE A 343 9.31 22.49 5.64
C ILE A 343 9.29 21.31 6.61
N ALA A 344 8.35 20.40 6.43
CA ALA A 344 8.23 19.21 7.22
C ALA A 344 8.04 17.99 6.32
N PHE A 345 8.94 17.03 6.41
CA PHE A 345 8.71 15.69 5.87
C PHE A 345 7.96 14.89 6.93
N VAL A 346 6.71 14.56 6.64
CA VAL A 346 5.76 14.02 7.61
C VAL A 346 5.40 12.59 7.23
N ARG A 347 5.60 11.68 8.18
CA ARG A 347 4.95 10.36 8.22
C ARG A 347 4.22 10.21 9.55
N HIS A 348 3.34 9.23 9.69
CA HIS A 348 2.59 9.11 10.94
C HIS A 348 3.46 8.68 12.14
N LEU A 349 4.61 8.06 11.88
CA LEU A 349 5.55 7.63 12.91
C LEU A 349 6.58 8.70 13.30
N ALA A 350 6.86 9.66 12.42
CA ALA A 350 7.89 10.67 12.64
C ALA A 350 7.68 11.93 11.76
N VAL A 351 8.24 13.04 12.21
CA VAL A 351 8.26 14.31 11.47
C VAL A 351 9.70 14.84 11.46
N GLU A 352 10.24 15.07 10.26
CA GLU A 352 11.55 15.69 10.06
C GLU A 352 11.34 17.15 9.66
N LEU A 353 11.79 18.06 10.50
CA LEU A 353 11.51 19.49 10.44
C LEU A 353 12.76 20.27 10.02
N GLU A 354 12.55 21.23 9.13
CA GLU A 354 13.46 22.35 8.89
C GLU A 354 12.68 23.66 9.05
N TRP A 355 13.15 24.60 9.87
CA TRP A 355 12.44 25.86 10.08
C TRP A 355 13.37 27.05 10.33
N VAL A 356 12.82 28.24 10.12
CA VAL A 356 13.48 29.54 10.33
C VAL A 356 12.56 30.50 11.08
N GLU A 357 13.15 31.53 11.70
CA GLU A 357 12.40 32.71 12.13
C GLU A 357 12.06 33.59 10.93
N GLY A 358 10.80 34.01 10.83
CA GLY A 358 10.30 34.70 9.65
C GLY A 358 9.98 33.76 8.49
N HIS A 359 10.20 34.23 7.25
CA HIS A 359 9.77 33.56 6.01
C HIS A 359 10.86 32.64 5.42
N LEU A 360 10.43 31.51 4.82
CA LEU A 360 11.27 30.50 4.16
C LEU A 360 12.16 31.01 3.02
N GLU A 361 11.88 32.20 2.48
CA GLU A 361 12.70 32.85 1.43
C GLU A 361 14.16 33.04 1.87
N SER A 362 14.38 33.28 3.17
CA SER A 362 15.73 33.37 3.77
C SER A 362 16.56 32.08 3.63
N LEU A 363 15.91 30.93 3.44
CA LEU A 363 16.54 29.64 3.20
C LEU A 363 16.94 29.47 1.73
N ALA A 364 16.12 29.98 0.80
CA ALA A 364 16.40 29.95 -0.63
C ALA A 364 17.59 30.85 -1.02
N ASP A 365 17.76 31.98 -0.32
CA ASP A 365 18.88 32.91 -0.53
C ASP A 365 20.21 32.42 0.09
N GLY A 366 20.21 31.27 0.79
CA GLY A 366 21.39 30.70 1.44
C GLY A 366 21.96 31.52 2.60
N GLN A 367 21.25 32.56 3.05
CA GLN A 367 21.73 33.49 4.08
C GLN A 367 21.54 32.97 5.51
N VAL A 368 20.62 32.01 5.71
CA VAL A 368 20.27 31.48 7.04
C VAL A 368 20.36 29.96 7.03
N SER A 369 21.06 29.39 8.02
CA SER A 369 21.01 27.95 8.29
C SER A 369 19.72 27.60 9.03
N PRO A 370 18.87 26.68 8.52
CA PRO A 370 17.66 26.27 9.22
C PRO A 370 17.97 25.56 10.53
N GLN A 371 17.06 25.69 11.49
CA GLN A 371 16.99 24.79 12.62
C GLN A 371 16.38 23.46 12.18
N ARG A 372 16.81 22.36 12.80
CA ARG A 372 16.41 21.00 12.43
C ARG A 372 16.04 20.16 13.64
N ALA A 373 14.99 19.36 13.49
CA ALA A 373 14.57 18.40 14.51
C ALA A 373 13.83 17.22 13.86
N ILE A 374 13.95 16.05 14.47
CA ILE A 374 13.18 14.86 14.13
C ILE A 374 12.36 14.50 15.36
N LEU A 375 11.04 14.60 15.22
CA LEU A 375 10.07 14.20 16.23
C LEU A 375 9.62 12.78 15.92
N SER A 376 9.48 11.90 16.91
CA SER A 376 9.00 10.53 16.69
C SER A 376 8.11 10.05 17.82
N ARG A 377 7.12 9.21 17.48
CA ARG A 377 6.32 8.47 18.47
C ARG A 377 6.93 7.13 18.89
N LEU A 378 8.02 6.70 18.23
CA LEU A 378 8.71 5.44 18.53
C LEU A 378 9.70 5.56 19.69
N GLY A 379 10.18 6.79 19.96
CA GLY A 379 11.03 7.15 21.09
C GLY A 379 12.40 7.68 20.68
N ALA A 380 13.26 7.91 21.67
CA ALA A 380 14.51 8.67 21.53
C ALA A 380 15.47 8.17 20.43
N ALA A 381 15.50 6.87 20.12
CA ALA A 381 16.37 6.34 19.06
C ALA A 381 16.01 6.87 17.65
N TRP A 382 14.75 7.26 17.44
CA TRP A 382 14.24 7.86 16.21
C TRP A 382 14.21 9.39 16.24
N GLU A 383 14.56 10.01 17.37
CA GLU A 383 14.58 11.45 17.53
C GLU A 383 15.96 12.03 17.22
N SER A 384 16.00 13.31 16.86
CA SER A 384 17.24 14.05 16.62
C SER A 384 16.98 15.54 16.80
N GLY A 385 17.88 16.27 17.46
CA GLY A 385 17.64 17.69 17.75
C GLY A 385 16.42 17.90 18.66
N HIS A 386 15.94 19.13 18.73
CA HIS A 386 14.81 19.50 19.58
C HIS A 386 14.06 20.69 18.98
N PHE A 387 12.74 20.61 18.93
CA PHE A 387 11.89 21.76 18.62
C PHE A 387 11.45 22.41 19.94
N ALA A 388 12.15 23.47 20.35
CA ALA A 388 11.79 24.23 21.53
C ALA A 388 10.50 25.04 21.28
N THR A 389 9.67 25.21 22.31
CA THR A 389 8.52 26.12 22.21
C THR A 389 9.02 27.53 21.91
N THR A 390 8.73 28.02 20.71
CA THR A 390 9.32 29.24 20.16
C THR A 390 8.21 30.10 19.58
N ARG A 391 8.20 31.40 19.88
CA ARG A 391 7.15 32.36 19.44
C ARG A 391 5.71 31.86 19.69
N GLY A 392 5.49 31.15 20.79
CA GLY A 392 4.17 30.61 21.18
C GLY A 392 3.78 29.27 20.51
N LEU A 393 4.57 28.76 19.57
CA LEU A 393 4.33 27.47 18.92
C LEU A 393 5.08 26.36 19.65
N SER A 394 4.36 25.34 20.12
CA SER A 394 4.95 24.14 20.74
C SER A 394 5.14 23.01 19.73
N ALA A 395 6.06 22.08 20.03
CA ALA A 395 6.26 20.86 19.22
C ALA A 395 4.98 20.01 19.11
N SER A 396 4.15 19.96 20.16
CA SER A 396 2.89 19.22 20.14
C SER A 396 1.85 19.84 19.21
N ALA A 397 1.72 21.17 19.22
CA ALA A 397 0.78 21.87 18.35
C ALA A 397 1.19 21.73 16.87
N LEU A 398 2.49 21.83 16.58
CA LEU A 398 3.01 21.59 15.24
C LEU A 398 2.81 20.13 14.80
N TRP A 399 3.10 19.17 15.67
CA TRP A 399 2.85 17.75 15.42
C TRP A 399 1.37 17.49 15.09
N ASP A 400 0.44 17.97 15.92
CA ASP A 400 -0.99 17.74 15.73
C ASP A 400 -1.50 18.33 14.41
N PHE A 401 -1.02 19.52 14.05
CA PHE A 401 -1.31 20.14 12.75
C PHE A 401 -0.82 19.27 11.57
N LEU A 402 0.46 18.87 11.58
CA LEU A 402 1.05 18.08 10.51
C LEU A 402 0.41 16.68 10.38
N GLN A 403 0.07 16.05 11.50
CA GLN A 403 -0.69 14.80 11.50
C GLN A 403 -2.13 15.00 11.01
N GLY A 404 -2.73 16.16 11.26
CA GLY A 404 -4.00 16.57 10.69
C GLY A 404 -3.95 16.62 9.17
N VAL A 405 -2.91 17.24 8.60
CA VAL A 405 -2.66 17.28 7.15
C VAL A 405 -2.51 15.88 6.57
N LEU A 406 -1.66 15.03 7.17
CA LEU A 406 -1.50 13.64 6.73
C LEU A 406 -2.83 12.88 6.74
N LYS A 407 -3.62 13.02 7.82
CA LYS A 407 -4.92 12.36 7.94
C LYS A 407 -5.86 12.78 6.80
N THR A 408 -5.86 14.04 6.39
CA THR A 408 -6.65 14.52 5.23
C THR A 408 -6.29 13.75 3.96
N PHE A 409 -5.00 13.48 3.75
CA PHE A 409 -4.47 12.78 2.57
C PHE A 409 -4.20 11.28 2.85
N HIS A 410 -5.11 10.66 3.60
CA HIS A 410 -5.09 9.21 3.83
C HIS A 410 -3.82 8.65 4.47
N TYR A 411 -3.12 9.46 5.27
CA TYR A 411 -1.83 9.15 5.89
C TYR A 411 -0.72 8.81 4.89
N VAL A 412 -0.83 9.25 3.63
CA VAL A 412 0.28 9.15 2.66
C VAL A 412 1.41 10.07 3.11
N PRO A 413 2.66 9.57 3.29
CA PRO A 413 3.78 10.40 3.67
C PRO A 413 3.94 11.58 2.71
N GLY A 414 4.24 12.76 3.27
CA GLY A 414 4.26 13.98 2.48
C GLY A 414 5.25 15.02 2.97
N ASP A 415 5.69 15.83 2.03
CA ASP A 415 6.40 17.09 2.21
C ASP A 415 5.37 18.22 2.41
N VAL A 416 5.48 18.94 3.52
CA VAL A 416 4.54 19.97 3.95
C VAL A 416 5.27 21.29 4.17
N GLU A 417 4.88 22.32 3.42
CA GLU A 417 5.26 23.70 3.71
C GLU A 417 4.23 24.32 4.66
N TRP A 418 4.71 24.92 5.74
CA TRP A 418 3.87 25.49 6.79
C TRP A 418 4.35 26.86 7.28
N ALA A 419 3.42 27.66 7.78
CA ALA A 419 3.70 28.95 8.39
C ALA A 419 2.92 29.15 9.70
N TRP A 420 3.56 29.78 10.68
CA TRP A 420 2.98 30.22 11.94
C TRP A 420 2.97 31.74 11.98
N ASP A 421 1.80 32.36 11.99
CA ASP A 421 1.65 33.83 12.02
C ASP A 421 1.68 34.43 13.44
N GLY A 422 1.88 33.60 14.46
CA GLY A 422 1.78 34.00 15.87
C GLY A 422 0.44 33.66 16.51
N GLN A 423 -0.56 33.27 15.72
CA GLN A 423 -1.92 32.92 16.18
C GLN A 423 -2.35 31.53 15.70
N GLN A 424 -2.09 31.19 14.44
CA GLN A 424 -2.45 29.90 13.85
C GLN A 424 -1.41 29.36 12.87
N LEU A 425 -1.44 28.04 12.68
CA LEU A 425 -0.69 27.35 11.64
C LEU A 425 -1.46 27.41 10.32
N TRP A 426 -0.72 27.61 9.24
CA TRP A 426 -1.22 27.64 7.87
C TRP A 426 -0.53 26.57 7.04
N LEU A 427 -1.32 25.83 6.26
CA LEU A 427 -0.83 24.91 5.23
C LEU A 427 -0.56 25.70 3.95
N LEU A 428 0.71 25.77 3.54
CA LEU A 428 1.13 26.47 2.33
C LEU A 428 1.28 25.51 1.14
N GLN A 429 1.64 24.26 1.38
CA GLN A 429 1.72 23.20 0.36
C GLN A 429 1.71 21.82 1.01
N TYR A 430 1.16 20.83 0.31
CA TYR A 430 1.31 19.41 0.63
C TYR A 430 1.69 18.63 -0.64
N ARG A 431 2.70 17.76 -0.55
CA ARG A 431 3.15 16.90 -1.64
C ARG A 431 3.38 15.47 -1.13
N PRO A 432 2.67 14.45 -1.63
CA PRO A 432 3.02 13.04 -1.40
C PRO A 432 4.44 12.74 -1.88
N ILE A 433 5.20 11.99 -1.10
CA ILE A 433 6.56 11.60 -1.45
C ILE A 433 6.73 10.08 -1.36
N SER A 434 7.29 9.48 -2.41
CA SER A 434 7.65 8.06 -2.44
C SER A 434 9.13 7.82 -2.14
N ASP A 435 9.99 8.82 -2.39
CA ASP A 435 11.43 8.75 -2.18
C ASP A 435 11.92 9.91 -1.30
N TYR A 436 12.45 9.57 -0.12
CA TYR A 436 13.08 10.49 0.82
C TYR A 436 13.97 9.68 1.79
N GLY A 437 15.11 10.27 2.18
CA GLY A 437 16.08 9.67 3.10
C GLY A 437 15.63 9.71 4.56
N TRP A 438 14.52 9.06 4.87
CA TRP A 438 13.94 9.07 6.21
C TRP A 438 14.92 8.57 7.28
N ARG A 439 14.78 9.06 8.52
CA ARG A 439 15.29 8.36 9.70
C ARG A 439 14.40 7.15 10.02
N ARG A 440 14.44 6.17 9.12
CA ARG A 440 13.74 4.89 9.18
C ARG A 440 14.77 3.78 9.36
N HIS A 441 14.49 2.82 10.22
CA HIS A 441 15.40 1.70 10.44
C HIS A 441 15.14 0.58 9.41
N LEU A 442 16.17 0.16 8.68
CA LEU A 442 16.13 -0.84 7.61
C LEU A 442 16.94 -2.08 7.95
N THR A 443 16.65 -3.19 7.27
CA THR A 443 17.48 -4.40 7.32
C THR A 443 17.50 -5.16 5.99
N ALA A 444 18.64 -5.74 5.65
CA ALA A 444 18.75 -6.69 4.54
C ALA A 444 18.35 -8.13 4.94
N ALA A 445 18.11 -8.37 6.23
CA ALA A 445 17.79 -9.68 6.76
C ALA A 445 16.53 -10.29 6.12
N ASN A 446 16.45 -11.62 6.06
CA ASN A 446 15.47 -12.42 5.30
C ASN A 446 15.47 -12.20 3.78
N ILE A 447 15.41 -10.95 3.26
CA ILE A 447 15.46 -10.68 1.80
C ILE A 447 16.78 -11.21 1.24
N ALA A 448 17.90 -11.01 1.94
CA ALA A 448 19.21 -11.51 1.53
C ALA A 448 19.35 -13.04 1.63
N GLU A 449 18.42 -13.73 2.28
CA GLU A 449 18.39 -15.21 2.28
C GLU A 449 17.65 -15.77 1.07
N ILE A 450 16.75 -14.99 0.45
CA ILE A 450 15.87 -15.50 -0.63
C ILE A 450 16.11 -14.83 -1.98
N LEU A 451 16.81 -13.69 -2.02
CA LEU A 451 17.17 -12.97 -3.23
C LEU A 451 18.66 -12.60 -3.26
N PRO A 452 19.30 -12.67 -4.44
CA PRO A 452 20.69 -12.27 -4.60
C PRO A 452 20.84 -10.76 -4.30
N PRO A 453 22.07 -10.26 -4.07
CA PRO A 453 22.32 -8.84 -3.84
C PRO A 453 21.76 -7.93 -4.94
N GLN A 454 21.79 -8.41 -6.20
CA GLN A 454 21.10 -7.81 -7.33
C GLN A 454 19.99 -8.76 -7.81
N PRO A 455 18.76 -8.62 -7.29
CA PRO A 455 17.63 -9.33 -7.86
C PRO A 455 17.39 -8.87 -9.30
N SER A 456 16.69 -9.66 -10.09
CA SER A 456 16.28 -9.28 -11.44
C SER A 456 15.41 -8.02 -11.42
N ARG A 457 15.42 -7.26 -12.54
CA ARG A 457 14.51 -6.12 -12.73
C ARG A 457 13.05 -6.52 -12.50
N PHE A 458 12.69 -7.76 -12.86
CA PHE A 458 11.36 -8.32 -12.65
C PHE A 458 10.97 -8.42 -11.17
N VAL A 459 11.86 -8.94 -10.32
CA VAL A 459 11.60 -9.03 -8.87
C VAL A 459 11.56 -7.65 -8.25
N GLU A 460 12.53 -6.78 -8.57
CA GLU A 460 12.60 -5.44 -7.98
C GLU A 460 11.37 -4.60 -8.36
N TYR A 461 10.85 -4.76 -9.58
CA TYR A 461 9.58 -4.17 -10.02
C TYR A 461 8.41 -4.59 -9.13
N GLY A 462 8.23 -5.91 -8.94
CA GLY A 462 7.14 -6.44 -8.10
C GLY A 462 7.28 -6.04 -6.63
N GLN A 463 8.49 -6.09 -6.08
CA GLN A 463 8.80 -5.74 -4.69
C GLN A 463 8.46 -4.28 -4.38
N ARG A 464 8.89 -3.33 -5.25
CA ARG A 464 8.60 -1.90 -5.06
C ARG A 464 7.11 -1.60 -5.12
N ARG A 465 6.41 -2.18 -6.10
CA ARG A 465 4.98 -1.91 -6.29
C ARG A 465 4.12 -2.50 -5.19
N ALA A 466 4.49 -3.68 -4.69
CA ALA A 466 3.78 -4.34 -3.61
C ALA A 466 4.01 -3.72 -2.22
N ALA A 467 5.08 -2.92 -2.05
CA ALA A 467 5.61 -2.51 -0.76
C ALA A 467 4.56 -1.87 0.18
N ALA A 468 3.75 -0.92 -0.31
CA ALA A 468 2.71 -0.26 0.48
C ALA A 468 1.45 -1.12 0.70
N SER A 469 1.23 -2.14 -0.14
CA SER A 469 0.03 -2.99 -0.09
C SER A 469 0.18 -4.20 0.82
N ILE A 470 1.40 -4.71 1.00
CA ILE A 470 1.69 -5.87 1.85
C ILE A 470 1.19 -5.67 3.30
N PRO A 471 1.47 -4.55 4.00
CA PRO A 471 1.07 -4.35 5.39
C PRO A 471 -0.43 -4.33 5.63
N ALA A 472 -1.23 -4.06 4.60
CA ALA A 472 -2.67 -3.88 4.70
C ALA A 472 -3.38 -5.10 5.34
N ILE A 473 -2.87 -6.32 5.15
CA ILE A 473 -3.42 -7.54 5.79
C ILE A 473 -3.45 -7.44 7.32
N MET A 474 -2.49 -6.73 7.93
CA MET A 474 -2.39 -6.56 9.37
C MET A 474 -3.56 -5.74 9.94
N ALA A 475 -4.23 -4.95 9.10
CA ALA A 475 -5.39 -4.15 9.49
C ALA A 475 -6.57 -5.01 9.94
N ARG A 476 -6.59 -6.30 9.57
CA ARG A 476 -7.61 -7.25 10.02
C ARG A 476 -7.61 -7.44 11.55
N TRP A 477 -6.46 -7.27 12.21
CA TRP A 477 -6.34 -7.35 13.66
C TRP A 477 -5.92 -6.04 14.33
N ASP A 478 -5.18 -5.16 13.63
CA ASP A 478 -4.80 -3.85 14.14
C ASP A 478 -4.78 -2.78 13.03
N ALA A 479 -5.87 -2.01 12.91
CA ALA A 479 -6.04 -1.02 11.85
C ALA A 479 -5.08 0.19 11.94
N ARG A 480 -4.32 0.33 13.03
CA ARG A 480 -3.29 1.38 13.15
C ARG A 480 -2.20 1.26 12.09
N VAL A 481 -2.00 0.07 11.50
CA VAL A 481 -1.07 -0.13 10.38
C VAL A 481 -1.41 0.72 9.15
N LEU A 482 -2.69 1.02 8.94
CA LEU A 482 -3.14 1.89 7.87
C LEU A 482 -2.97 3.37 8.19
N GLN A 483 -2.82 3.73 9.47
CA GLN A 483 -2.46 5.09 9.89
C GLN A 483 -0.96 5.30 9.77
N ASP A 484 -0.16 4.31 10.17
CA ASP A 484 1.29 4.37 10.02
C ASP A 484 1.70 4.54 8.56
N ASN A 485 1.01 3.81 7.67
CA ASN A 485 1.24 3.78 6.22
C ASN A 485 2.72 3.53 5.85
N GLU A 486 3.39 2.73 6.67
CA GLU A 486 4.76 2.32 6.43
C GLU A 486 4.79 1.17 5.40
N PRO A 487 5.63 1.26 4.35
CA PRO A 487 5.75 0.18 3.40
C PRO A 487 6.50 -1.00 4.02
N PHE A 488 6.27 -2.21 3.51
CA PHE A 488 6.98 -3.43 3.94
C PHE A 488 8.47 -3.37 3.59
N THR A 489 8.80 -2.88 2.39
CA THR A 489 10.17 -2.57 1.97
C THR A 489 10.33 -1.07 1.69
N ALA A 490 11.53 -0.56 1.93
CA ALA A 490 11.92 0.81 1.57
C ALA A 490 13.24 0.80 0.79
N VAL A 491 13.46 1.85 -0.02
CA VAL A 491 14.61 1.95 -0.91
C VAL A 491 15.74 2.72 -0.24
N PHE A 492 16.97 2.20 -0.36
CA PHE A 492 18.21 2.90 -0.01
C PHE A 492 19.26 2.63 -1.07
N GLY A 493 19.94 3.67 -1.58
CA GLY A 493 20.90 3.53 -2.67
C GLY A 493 20.30 2.85 -3.91
N GLY A 494 19.00 3.03 -4.14
CA GLY A 494 18.29 2.40 -5.23
C GLY A 494 18.07 0.88 -5.10
N ALA A 495 18.28 0.26 -3.93
CA ALA A 495 17.95 -1.14 -3.66
C ALA A 495 16.92 -1.24 -2.51
N SER A 496 16.09 -2.29 -2.53
CA SER A 496 15.05 -2.52 -1.53
C SER A 496 15.54 -3.28 -0.28
N TYR A 497 15.09 -2.83 0.89
CA TYR A 497 15.37 -3.40 2.20
C TYR A 497 14.09 -3.54 3.02
N ILE A 498 14.03 -4.46 4.00
CA ILE A 498 12.90 -4.57 4.92
C ILE A 498 12.85 -3.32 5.80
N ASN A 499 11.66 -2.73 5.92
CA ASN A 499 11.39 -1.64 6.84
C ASN A 499 11.08 -2.19 8.25
N ASN A 500 12.01 -2.00 9.19
CA ASN A 500 11.78 -2.47 10.57
C ASN A 500 10.75 -1.59 11.31
N ASP A 501 10.62 -0.30 10.97
CA ASP A 501 9.69 0.61 11.65
C ASP A 501 8.24 0.11 11.55
N LEU A 502 7.87 -0.56 10.45
CA LEU A 502 6.56 -1.20 10.29
C LEU A 502 6.23 -2.15 11.45
N PHE A 503 7.19 -2.99 11.84
CA PHE A 503 7.02 -3.98 12.90
C PHE A 503 7.26 -3.37 14.28
N LEU A 504 8.28 -2.53 14.41
CA LEU A 504 8.65 -1.88 15.67
C LEU A 504 7.54 -0.95 16.16
N ALA A 505 6.81 -0.27 15.26
CA ALA A 505 5.62 0.51 15.62
C ALA A 505 4.54 -0.35 16.29
N ARG A 506 4.31 -1.57 15.77
CA ARG A 506 3.36 -2.52 16.36
C ARG A 506 3.83 -3.05 17.71
N LEU A 507 5.11 -3.38 17.86
CA LEU A 507 5.65 -3.80 19.16
C LEU A 507 5.54 -2.68 20.20
N ALA A 508 5.87 -1.44 19.85
CA ALA A 508 5.76 -0.28 20.73
C ALA A 508 4.31 -0.01 21.17
N ASP A 509 3.36 -0.19 20.25
CA ASP A 509 1.93 -0.07 20.48
C ASP A 509 1.39 -1.19 21.38
N TRP A 510 1.91 -2.42 21.23
CA TRP A 510 1.53 -3.57 22.04
C TRP A 510 2.30 -3.65 23.35
N GLY A 511 3.35 -2.84 23.54
CA GLY A 511 4.20 -2.88 24.74
C GLY A 511 5.15 -4.07 24.79
N LEU A 512 5.51 -4.64 23.64
CA LEU A 512 6.49 -5.71 23.51
C LEU A 512 7.90 -5.14 23.25
N PRO A 513 8.96 -5.79 23.77
CA PRO A 513 10.34 -5.38 23.50
C PRO A 513 10.80 -5.77 22.09
N SER A 514 11.77 -5.04 21.54
CA SER A 514 12.32 -5.31 20.20
C SER A 514 13.26 -6.53 20.16
N SER A 515 13.77 -7.00 21.30
CA SER A 515 14.71 -8.13 21.39
C SER A 515 14.16 -9.44 20.80
N SER A 516 12.87 -9.71 20.98
CA SER A 516 12.23 -10.92 20.44
C SER A 516 12.16 -10.87 18.91
N TYR A 517 11.92 -9.70 18.33
CA TYR A 517 11.84 -9.48 16.89
C TYR A 517 13.23 -9.54 16.23
N ALA A 518 14.25 -8.95 16.86
CA ALA A 518 15.63 -9.03 16.38
C ALA A 518 16.10 -10.49 16.20
N GLY A 519 15.81 -11.36 17.18
CA GLY A 519 16.17 -12.78 17.10
C GLY A 519 15.37 -13.59 16.08
N GLU A 520 14.20 -13.10 15.64
CA GLU A 520 13.39 -13.78 14.64
C GLU A 520 13.74 -13.38 13.20
N VAL A 521 13.92 -12.09 12.94
CA VAL A 521 14.22 -11.55 11.60
C VAL A 521 15.70 -11.68 11.25
N GLY A 522 16.58 -11.67 12.26
CA GLY A 522 18.02 -11.56 12.04
C GLY A 522 18.44 -10.09 11.92
N GLY A 523 19.64 -9.77 12.38
CA GLY A 523 20.14 -8.40 12.46
C GLY A 523 19.91 -7.73 13.81
N ALA A 524 20.08 -6.41 13.85
CA ALA A 524 19.94 -5.60 15.06
C ALA A 524 18.75 -4.63 14.93
N THR A 525 18.17 -4.21 16.05
CA THR A 525 17.04 -3.26 16.04
C THR A 525 17.15 -2.28 17.20
N PRO A 526 16.63 -1.04 17.05
CA PRO A 526 16.63 -0.08 18.15
C PRO A 526 15.85 -0.61 19.34
N GLN A 527 16.29 -0.25 20.54
CA GLN A 527 15.72 -0.80 21.77
C GLN A 527 14.31 -0.25 22.03
N LEU A 528 13.33 -1.16 22.13
CA LEU A 528 12.01 -0.87 22.67
C LEU A 528 11.86 -1.54 24.04
N PRO A 529 11.44 -0.81 25.09
CA PRO A 529 11.25 -1.39 26.41
C PRO A 529 9.93 -2.18 26.49
N LEU A 530 9.90 -3.23 27.32
CA LEU A 530 8.66 -3.90 27.70
C LEU A 530 7.74 -2.93 28.46
N ARG A 531 6.47 -2.85 28.07
CA ARG A 531 5.44 -2.02 28.74
C ARG A 531 4.28 -2.91 29.18
N PRO A 532 4.33 -3.54 30.37
CA PRO A 532 3.39 -4.57 30.80
C PRO A 532 1.91 -4.14 30.74
N LEU A 533 1.61 -2.91 31.12
CA LEU A 533 0.22 -2.39 31.07
C LEU A 533 -0.32 -2.30 29.63
N ARG A 534 0.52 -1.96 28.65
CA ARG A 534 0.13 -1.95 27.22
C ARG A 534 -0.01 -3.36 26.67
N LEU A 535 0.85 -4.28 27.12
CA LEU A 535 0.79 -5.70 26.78
C LEU A 535 -0.54 -6.31 27.23
N LEU A 536 -0.93 -6.09 28.49
CA LEU A 536 -2.22 -6.56 29.02
C LEU A 536 -3.40 -6.00 28.21
N ARG A 537 -3.37 -4.70 27.86
CA ARG A 537 -4.39 -4.07 27.00
C ARG A 537 -4.40 -4.59 25.56
N SER A 538 -3.38 -5.32 25.14
CA SER A 538 -3.23 -5.86 23.78
C SER A 538 -3.57 -7.34 23.67
N LEU A 539 -3.78 -8.05 24.78
CA LEU A 539 -4.15 -9.48 24.77
C LEU A 539 -5.37 -9.79 23.89
N PRO A 540 -6.48 -9.02 23.91
CA PRO A 540 -7.61 -9.28 23.02
C PRO A 540 -7.24 -9.15 21.54
N ARG A 541 -6.33 -8.22 21.21
CA ARG A 541 -5.82 -8.06 19.83
C ARG A 541 -5.00 -9.27 19.40
N PHE A 542 -4.20 -9.85 20.30
CA PHE A 542 -3.45 -11.07 19.99
C PHE A 542 -4.35 -12.27 19.75
N LEU A 543 -5.41 -12.45 20.55
CA LEU A 543 -6.39 -13.51 20.30
C LEU A 543 -7.05 -13.34 18.93
N ARG A 544 -7.47 -12.11 18.59
CA ARG A 544 -8.01 -11.76 17.27
C ARG A 544 -7.00 -12.01 16.15
N MET A 545 -5.77 -11.55 16.32
CA MET A 545 -4.66 -11.75 15.38
C MET A 545 -4.43 -13.24 15.11
N GLN A 546 -4.37 -14.06 16.15
CA GLN A 546 -4.18 -15.50 16.01
C GLN A 546 -5.36 -16.19 15.33
N HIS A 547 -6.59 -15.82 15.69
CA HIS A 547 -7.78 -16.36 15.03
C HIS A 547 -7.79 -16.06 13.53
N ILE A 548 -7.52 -14.80 13.17
CA ILE A 548 -7.52 -14.33 11.77
C ILE A 548 -6.37 -14.96 10.99
N ALA A 549 -5.15 -14.95 11.53
CA ALA A 549 -3.97 -15.51 10.86
C ALA A 549 -4.12 -17.01 10.60
N ARG A 550 -4.66 -17.76 11.58
CA ARG A 550 -4.95 -19.19 11.45
C ARG A 550 -6.04 -19.46 10.42
N GLY A 551 -7.14 -18.70 10.45
CA GLY A 551 -8.20 -18.80 9.44
C GLY A 551 -7.70 -18.53 8.02
N HIS A 552 -6.78 -17.58 7.86
CA HIS A 552 -6.15 -17.25 6.58
C HIS A 552 -5.33 -18.41 6.00
N LEU A 553 -4.79 -19.32 6.81
CA LEU A 553 -4.02 -20.45 6.28
C LEU A 553 -4.85 -21.32 5.32
N LEU A 554 -6.17 -21.41 5.57
CA LEU A 554 -7.10 -22.17 4.73
C LEU A 554 -7.41 -21.48 3.40
N SER A 555 -7.14 -20.18 3.25
CA SER A 555 -7.31 -19.47 1.98
C SER A 555 -6.08 -19.50 1.07
N LEU A 556 -4.95 -20.05 1.54
CA LEU A 556 -3.71 -20.10 0.76
C LEU A 556 -3.82 -20.99 -0.47
N GLU A 557 -4.42 -22.18 -0.36
CA GLU A 557 -4.57 -23.09 -1.49
C GLU A 557 -5.49 -22.53 -2.59
N PRO A 558 -6.71 -22.04 -2.28
CA PRO A 558 -7.54 -21.36 -3.27
C PRO A 558 -6.82 -20.19 -3.95
N GLY A 559 -6.07 -19.38 -3.18
CA GLY A 559 -5.29 -18.27 -3.70
C GLY A 559 -4.19 -18.70 -4.67
N LEU A 560 -3.42 -19.73 -4.32
CA LEU A 560 -2.40 -20.33 -5.19
C LEU A 560 -3.00 -20.82 -6.50
N ARG A 561 -4.10 -21.59 -6.42
CA ARG A 561 -4.81 -22.11 -7.60
C ARG A 561 -5.37 -21.00 -8.49
N ARG A 562 -5.82 -19.88 -7.89
CA ARG A 562 -6.28 -18.72 -8.65
C ARG A 562 -5.15 -18.09 -9.44
N PHE A 563 -4.06 -17.72 -8.77
CA PHE A 563 -2.91 -17.09 -9.44
C PHE A 563 -2.28 -18.01 -10.49
N ASP A 564 -2.23 -19.32 -10.25
CA ASP A 564 -1.74 -20.28 -11.23
C ASP A 564 -2.61 -20.33 -12.50
N ARG A 565 -3.94 -20.27 -12.35
CA ARG A 565 -4.87 -20.16 -13.49
C ARG A 565 -4.71 -18.83 -14.24
N GLU A 566 -4.59 -17.71 -13.51
CA GLU A 566 -4.36 -16.40 -14.12
C GLU A 566 -3.07 -16.38 -14.95
N LEU A 567 -1.97 -16.95 -14.43
CA LEU A 567 -0.70 -17.07 -15.15
C LEU A 567 -0.84 -17.92 -16.42
N ALA A 568 -1.55 -19.05 -16.33
CA ALA A 568 -1.82 -19.91 -17.48
C ALA A 568 -2.64 -19.18 -18.56
N GLN A 569 -3.63 -18.38 -18.15
CA GLN A 569 -4.45 -17.57 -19.06
C GLN A 569 -3.63 -16.48 -19.75
N LEU A 570 -2.79 -15.75 -19.00
CA LEU A 570 -1.89 -14.73 -19.56
C LEU A 570 -0.92 -15.34 -20.57
N ARG A 571 -0.31 -16.48 -20.23
CA ARG A 571 0.56 -17.20 -21.15
C ARG A 571 -0.18 -17.64 -22.42
N ALA A 572 -1.39 -18.18 -22.29
CA ALA A 572 -2.20 -18.59 -23.43
C ALA A 572 -2.63 -17.40 -24.32
N ALA A 573 -2.82 -16.22 -23.72
CA ALA A 573 -3.12 -14.98 -24.42
C ALA A 573 -1.89 -14.31 -25.05
N GLY A 574 -0.69 -14.87 -24.90
CA GLY A 574 0.55 -14.31 -25.43
C GLY A 574 1.00 -13.04 -24.70
N ALA A 575 0.81 -12.99 -23.38
CA ALA A 575 1.16 -11.82 -22.58
C ALA A 575 2.66 -11.46 -22.69
N ASP A 576 2.95 -10.16 -22.78
CA ASP A 576 4.31 -9.64 -22.79
C ASP A 576 4.93 -9.60 -21.37
N GLY A 577 6.22 -9.29 -21.29
CA GLY A 577 6.95 -9.20 -20.03
C GLY A 577 6.37 -8.14 -19.07
N GLN A 578 5.80 -7.05 -19.58
CA GLN A 578 5.21 -5.99 -18.76
C GLN A 578 3.91 -6.47 -18.09
N GLN A 579 3.02 -7.11 -18.86
CA GLN A 579 1.78 -7.70 -18.34
C GLN A 579 2.07 -8.78 -17.29
N LEU A 580 3.10 -9.60 -17.51
CA LEU A 580 3.55 -10.58 -16.52
C LEU A 580 4.15 -9.94 -15.26
N ALA A 581 4.89 -8.82 -15.39
CA ALA A 581 5.44 -8.07 -14.26
C ALA A 581 4.33 -7.40 -13.42
N ASP A 582 3.29 -6.88 -14.07
CA ASP A 582 2.11 -6.33 -13.38
C ASP A 582 1.30 -7.41 -12.66
N TRP A 583 1.09 -8.57 -13.30
CA TRP A 583 0.54 -9.75 -12.64
C TRP A 583 1.38 -10.19 -11.45
N PHE A 584 2.71 -10.21 -11.60
CA PHE A 584 3.64 -10.59 -10.55
C PHE A 584 3.57 -9.65 -9.35
N SER A 585 3.34 -8.35 -9.56
CA SER A 585 3.15 -7.39 -8.47
C SER A 585 1.95 -7.77 -7.58
N ARG A 586 0.83 -8.21 -8.19
CA ARG A 586 -0.35 -8.73 -7.45
C ARG A 586 -0.04 -10.04 -6.75
N PHE A 587 0.67 -10.94 -7.42
CA PHE A 587 1.09 -12.22 -6.85
C PHE A 587 2.06 -12.05 -5.67
N TYR A 588 2.98 -11.08 -5.76
CA TYR A 588 3.95 -10.76 -4.71
C TYR A 588 3.26 -10.24 -3.44
N VAL A 589 2.22 -9.40 -3.56
CA VAL A 589 1.36 -9.03 -2.41
C VAL A 589 0.80 -10.28 -1.73
N PHE A 590 0.22 -11.20 -2.51
CA PHE A 590 -0.32 -12.47 -1.98
C PHE A 590 0.75 -13.33 -1.29
N VAL A 591 1.92 -13.48 -1.91
CA VAL A 591 3.07 -14.23 -1.38
C VAL A 591 3.46 -13.73 0.02
N VAL A 592 3.68 -12.42 0.14
CA VAL A 592 4.21 -11.87 1.39
C VAL A 592 3.12 -11.80 2.47
N GLN A 593 1.88 -11.46 2.12
CA GLN A 593 0.75 -11.49 3.07
C GLN A 593 0.50 -12.90 3.62
N GLY A 594 0.59 -13.93 2.76
CA GLY A 594 0.51 -15.33 3.20
C GLY A 594 1.58 -15.67 4.23
N ASN A 595 2.83 -15.27 3.98
CA ASN A 595 3.94 -15.47 4.91
C ASN A 595 3.78 -14.69 6.23
N LEU A 596 3.24 -13.47 6.22
CA LEU A 596 2.93 -12.72 7.45
C LEU A 596 1.91 -13.46 8.34
N CYS A 597 0.86 -14.05 7.75
CA CYS A 597 -0.11 -14.86 8.47
C CYS A 597 0.49 -16.17 9.01
N ILE A 598 1.35 -16.84 8.23
CA ILE A 598 2.05 -18.05 8.67
C ILE A 598 3.00 -17.75 9.84
N ALA A 599 3.81 -16.70 9.73
CA ALA A 599 4.71 -16.25 10.80
C ALA A 599 3.93 -15.92 12.08
N THR A 600 2.79 -15.24 11.95
CA THR A 600 1.89 -14.94 13.07
C THR A 600 1.36 -16.21 13.74
N ALA A 601 0.95 -17.22 12.97
CA ALA A 601 0.49 -18.50 13.52
C ALA A 601 1.62 -19.29 14.21
N LEU A 602 2.85 -19.23 13.66
CA LEU A 602 4.04 -19.82 14.25
C LEU A 602 4.40 -19.19 15.60
N ALA A 603 4.29 -17.87 15.73
CA ALA A 603 4.65 -17.13 16.95
C ALA A 603 3.86 -17.58 18.19
N SER A 604 2.61 -18.06 18.02
CA SER A 604 1.75 -18.51 19.13
C SER A 604 1.67 -20.03 19.30
N SER A 605 2.43 -20.78 18.51
CA SER A 605 2.23 -22.23 18.37
C SER A 605 2.66 -23.06 19.57
N GLY A 606 3.40 -22.51 20.53
CA GLY A 606 3.72 -23.17 21.81
C GLY A 606 4.60 -24.43 21.68
N GLY A 607 5.39 -24.55 20.62
CA GLY A 607 6.26 -25.71 20.38
C GLY A 607 5.59 -26.83 19.57
N ALA A 608 6.24 -28.00 19.48
CA ALA A 608 5.84 -29.08 18.58
C ALA A 608 5.33 -30.34 19.32
N LEU A 609 4.69 -30.17 20.47
CA LEU A 609 4.19 -31.27 21.31
C LEU A 609 3.17 -32.17 20.59
N LEU A 610 2.39 -31.63 19.65
CA LEU A 610 1.40 -32.39 18.90
C LEU A 610 1.99 -33.13 17.69
N GLY A 611 3.28 -32.93 17.40
CA GLY A 611 3.99 -33.63 16.33
C GLY A 611 4.82 -32.72 15.44
N ARG A 612 5.66 -33.36 14.63
CA ARG A 612 6.50 -32.77 13.57
C ARG A 612 6.25 -33.56 12.29
N PRO A 613 5.13 -33.30 11.59
CA PRO A 613 4.85 -34.00 10.35
C PRO A 613 5.92 -33.68 9.30
N PRO A 614 6.12 -34.57 8.30
CA PRO A 614 7.09 -34.36 7.25
C PRO A 614 6.78 -33.09 6.44
N THR A 615 7.84 -32.45 5.92
CA THR A 615 7.74 -31.23 5.10
C THR A 615 8.12 -31.52 3.66
N ALA A 616 8.02 -30.49 2.80
CA ALA A 616 8.36 -30.63 1.38
C ALA A 616 9.84 -31.00 1.12
N TYR A 617 10.73 -30.87 2.12
CA TYR A 617 12.14 -31.21 1.98
C TYR A 617 12.46 -32.69 2.20
N ASP A 618 11.51 -33.48 2.71
CA ASP A 618 11.75 -34.92 2.93
C ASP A 618 11.81 -35.72 1.63
N ASN A 619 11.42 -35.15 0.49
CA ASN A 619 11.51 -35.79 -0.83
C ASN A 619 11.84 -34.77 -1.93
N LEU A 620 13.13 -34.60 -2.21
CA LEU A 620 13.64 -33.65 -3.22
C LEU A 620 14.12 -34.31 -4.52
N ASP A 621 14.00 -35.64 -4.65
CA ASP A 621 14.62 -36.44 -5.73
C ASP A 621 14.11 -36.11 -7.15
N ASN A 622 13.13 -35.21 -7.29
CA ASN A 622 12.70 -34.65 -8.57
C ASN A 622 12.12 -33.23 -8.41
N SER A 623 12.95 -32.29 -7.96
CA SER A 623 12.53 -30.90 -7.69
C SER A 623 13.33 -29.88 -8.51
N PRO A 624 13.12 -29.79 -9.84
CA PRO A 624 13.87 -28.87 -10.72
C PRO A 624 13.62 -27.39 -10.43
N HIS A 625 12.56 -27.08 -9.67
CA HIS A 625 12.26 -25.74 -9.17
C HIS A 625 13.09 -25.34 -7.94
N ARG A 626 13.81 -26.28 -7.32
CA ARG A 626 14.62 -26.05 -6.11
C ARG A 626 16.06 -25.75 -6.47
N LEU A 627 16.37 -24.47 -6.58
CA LEU A 627 17.65 -23.95 -7.03
C LEU A 627 18.08 -22.77 -6.13
N PRO A 628 19.37 -22.43 -6.07
CA PRO A 628 19.82 -21.20 -5.43
C PRO A 628 19.05 -20.00 -5.97
N TRP A 629 18.59 -19.12 -5.09
CA TRP A 629 17.79 -17.95 -5.48
C TRP A 629 16.51 -18.29 -6.27
N GLU A 630 15.89 -19.43 -5.98
CA GLU A 630 14.63 -19.90 -6.60
C GLU A 630 13.46 -18.91 -6.54
N THR A 631 13.51 -17.93 -5.64
CA THR A 631 12.49 -16.88 -5.49
C THR A 631 12.58 -15.81 -6.57
N ASP A 632 13.71 -15.73 -7.28
CA ASP A 632 13.88 -14.83 -8.42
C ASP A 632 13.54 -15.54 -9.74
N PRO A 633 12.49 -15.14 -10.47
CA PRO A 633 12.19 -15.70 -11.79
C PRO A 633 13.32 -15.51 -12.79
N GLY A 634 14.20 -14.52 -12.62
CA GLY A 634 15.36 -14.28 -13.48
C GLY A 634 16.51 -15.27 -13.30
N THR A 635 16.51 -16.06 -12.23
CA THR A 635 17.49 -17.12 -12.02
C THR A 635 17.42 -18.14 -13.17
N PRO A 636 18.57 -18.56 -13.77
CA PRO A 636 18.59 -19.62 -14.78
C PRO A 636 17.95 -20.91 -14.27
N ARG A 637 17.06 -21.51 -15.09
CA ARG A 637 16.30 -22.72 -14.75
C ARG A 637 16.46 -23.79 -15.81
N PRO A 638 16.34 -25.08 -15.44
CA PRO A 638 16.30 -26.18 -16.39
C PRO A 638 15.09 -26.05 -17.33
N GLN A 639 15.02 -26.93 -18.33
CA GLN A 639 13.90 -26.96 -19.25
C GLN A 639 12.55 -27.09 -18.51
N CYS A 640 11.52 -26.46 -19.06
CA CYS A 640 10.18 -26.49 -18.49
C CYS A 640 9.71 -27.93 -18.26
N ALA A 641 9.24 -28.21 -17.04
CA ALA A 641 8.67 -29.48 -16.63
C ALA A 641 7.25 -29.26 -16.09
N GLU A 642 6.41 -30.30 -16.14
CA GLU A 642 5.10 -30.27 -15.50
C GLU A 642 5.27 -30.36 -13.98
N LEU A 643 4.92 -29.28 -13.27
CA LEU A 643 5.08 -29.17 -11.83
C LEU A 643 3.77 -28.79 -11.14
N PRO A 644 2.74 -29.66 -11.13
CA PRO A 644 1.43 -29.31 -10.58
C PRO A 644 1.55 -28.85 -9.11
N LEU A 645 0.63 -27.97 -8.71
CA LEU A 645 0.54 -27.52 -7.32
C LEU A 645 0.20 -28.70 -6.39
N GLN A 646 0.83 -28.72 -5.22
CA GLN A 646 0.55 -29.67 -4.15
C GLN A 646 -0.68 -29.23 -3.36
N ALA A 647 -1.59 -30.16 -3.07
CA ALA A 647 -2.77 -29.91 -2.24
C ALA A 647 -2.39 -29.56 -0.80
N PHE A 648 -3.26 -28.85 -0.08
CA PHE A 648 -3.02 -28.51 1.33
C PHE A 648 -2.79 -29.77 2.17
N PRO A 649 -1.84 -29.75 3.15
CA PRO A 649 -1.54 -30.93 3.96
C PRO A 649 -2.77 -31.49 4.70
N HIS A 650 -2.97 -32.81 4.63
CA HIS A 650 -4.08 -33.45 5.31
C HIS A 650 -3.83 -33.54 6.82
N TRP A 651 -4.75 -33.01 7.62
CA TRP A 651 -4.71 -33.06 9.08
C TRP A 651 -5.81 -33.96 9.62
N SER A 652 -5.48 -34.77 10.63
CA SER A 652 -6.48 -35.57 11.32
C SER A 652 -7.57 -34.69 11.97
N PRO A 653 -8.76 -35.22 12.26
CA PRO A 653 -9.81 -34.46 12.94
C PRO A 653 -9.36 -33.83 14.25
N ALA A 654 -8.50 -34.53 15.01
CA ALA A 654 -7.94 -34.02 16.26
C ALA A 654 -7.03 -32.80 16.04
N ILE A 655 -6.15 -32.85 15.04
CA ILE A 655 -5.26 -31.72 14.69
C ILE A 655 -6.06 -30.56 14.11
N THR A 656 -7.07 -30.84 13.29
CA THR A 656 -7.99 -29.82 12.77
C THR A 656 -8.73 -29.11 13.91
N LEU A 657 -9.19 -29.87 14.91
CA LEU A 657 -9.81 -29.29 16.11
C LEU A 657 -8.80 -28.48 16.91
N ALA A 658 -7.57 -28.98 17.11
CA ALA A 658 -6.51 -28.27 17.81
C ALA A 658 -6.14 -26.94 17.12
N HIS A 659 -6.10 -26.92 15.79
CA HIS A 659 -5.92 -25.70 15.00
C HIS A 659 -7.06 -24.69 15.22
N ARG A 660 -8.32 -25.15 15.14
CA ARG A 660 -9.52 -24.31 15.32
C ARG A 660 -9.60 -23.73 16.74
N LEU A 661 -9.30 -24.53 17.75
CA LEU A 661 -9.26 -24.11 19.16
C LEU A 661 -8.00 -23.31 19.49
N GLY A 662 -6.98 -23.38 18.65
CA GLY A 662 -5.78 -22.61 18.80
C GLY A 662 -4.81 -23.11 19.86
N LEU A 663 -4.78 -24.44 20.07
CA LEU A 663 -3.99 -25.09 21.11
C LEU A 663 -2.47 -24.95 20.88
N PRO A 664 -1.67 -24.91 21.97
CA PRO A 664 -0.21 -25.02 21.86
C PRO A 664 0.20 -26.41 21.36
N GLY A 665 1.45 -26.54 20.89
CA GLY A 665 2.01 -27.78 20.35
C GLY A 665 1.90 -27.92 18.83
N MET A 666 1.31 -26.94 18.14
CA MET A 666 1.03 -26.96 16.69
C MET A 666 2.22 -26.53 15.81
N ARG A 667 3.39 -26.21 16.37
CA ARG A 667 4.51 -25.61 15.62
C ARG A 667 4.95 -26.47 14.43
N GLY A 668 5.00 -27.79 14.59
CA GLY A 668 5.38 -28.70 13.50
C GLY A 668 4.42 -28.64 12.32
N TYR A 669 3.11 -28.58 12.57
CA TYR A 669 2.09 -28.46 11.52
C TYR A 669 2.12 -27.10 10.82
N TYR A 670 2.39 -26.00 11.53
CA TYR A 670 2.54 -24.70 10.89
C TYR A 670 3.85 -24.57 10.10
N LEU A 671 4.93 -25.25 10.52
CA LEU A 671 6.13 -25.39 9.70
C LEU A 671 5.84 -26.19 8.42
N GLN A 672 5.07 -27.28 8.51
CA GLN A 672 4.62 -28.02 7.32
C GLN A 672 3.83 -27.13 6.36
N VAL A 673 2.88 -26.34 6.85
CA VAL A 673 2.13 -25.38 6.00
C VAL A 673 3.06 -24.35 5.39
N ARG A 674 4.04 -23.84 6.13
CA ARG A 674 5.01 -22.87 5.62
C ARG A 674 5.82 -23.43 4.46
N GLU A 675 6.38 -24.62 4.61
CA GLU A 675 7.22 -25.22 3.57
C GLU A 675 6.38 -25.74 2.39
N TRP A 676 5.16 -26.22 2.63
CA TRP A 676 4.17 -26.49 1.57
C TRP A 676 3.84 -25.23 0.76
N TYR A 677 3.59 -24.11 1.44
CA TYR A 677 3.28 -22.85 0.78
C TYR A 677 4.48 -22.39 -0.05
N ARG A 678 5.69 -22.43 0.52
CA ARG A 678 6.93 -22.13 -0.21
C ARG A 678 7.10 -23.00 -1.44
N ASP A 679 6.92 -24.32 -1.33
CA ASP A 679 7.06 -25.24 -2.47
C ASP A 679 6.15 -24.86 -3.63
N ASN A 680 4.87 -24.60 -3.34
CA ASN A 680 3.92 -24.17 -4.34
C ASN A 680 4.26 -22.81 -4.95
N LEU A 681 4.78 -21.85 -4.17
CA LEU A 681 5.27 -20.59 -4.71
C LEU A 681 6.43 -20.79 -5.68
N MET A 682 7.39 -21.66 -5.35
CA MET A 682 8.52 -21.96 -6.23
C MET A 682 8.08 -22.66 -7.52
N ARG A 683 7.06 -23.51 -7.49
CA ARG A 683 6.44 -24.08 -8.69
C ARG A 683 5.83 -23.00 -9.60
N ILE A 684 5.16 -22.00 -9.02
CA ILE A 684 4.61 -20.87 -9.77
C ILE A 684 5.73 -19.99 -10.33
N PHE A 685 6.77 -19.66 -9.55
CA PHE A 685 7.92 -18.91 -10.06
C PHE A 685 8.66 -19.64 -11.19
N PHE A 686 8.76 -20.97 -11.10
CA PHE A 686 9.30 -21.79 -12.17
C PHE A 686 8.46 -21.69 -13.45
N ARG A 687 7.13 -21.79 -13.35
CA ARG A 687 6.23 -21.59 -14.50
C ARG A 687 6.30 -20.17 -15.06
N LEU A 688 6.38 -19.16 -14.18
CA LEU A 688 6.49 -17.77 -14.56
C LEU A 688 7.76 -17.52 -15.38
N HIS A 689 8.91 -18.06 -14.96
CA HIS A 689 10.16 -17.96 -15.72
C HIS A 689 9.96 -18.39 -17.19
N HIS A 690 9.28 -19.53 -17.39
CA HIS A 690 9.00 -20.05 -18.74
C HIS A 690 7.85 -19.34 -19.45
N ALA A 691 6.99 -18.62 -18.74
CA ALA A 691 5.93 -17.81 -19.33
C ALA A 691 6.45 -16.50 -19.91
N VAL A 692 7.55 -15.94 -19.37
CA VAL A 692 8.17 -14.71 -19.92
C VAL A 692 8.70 -14.97 -21.34
N PRO A 693 8.24 -14.20 -22.34
CA PRO A 693 8.69 -14.33 -23.74
C PRO A 693 10.20 -14.16 -23.86
N GLU A 694 10.83 -14.94 -24.74
CA GLU A 694 12.29 -14.92 -24.92
C GLU A 694 12.83 -13.53 -25.29
N ALA A 695 12.08 -12.77 -26.10
CA ALA A 695 12.41 -11.39 -26.48
C ALA A 695 12.50 -10.44 -25.27
N ASP A 696 11.75 -10.71 -24.21
CA ASP A 696 11.64 -9.83 -23.05
C ASP A 696 12.60 -10.23 -21.91
N ARG A 697 13.12 -11.46 -21.93
CA ARG A 697 14.01 -12.00 -20.88
C ARG A 697 15.27 -11.18 -20.71
N GLY A 698 15.86 -10.68 -21.81
CA GLY A 698 17.07 -9.86 -21.76
C GLY A 698 16.90 -8.59 -20.93
N TYR A 699 15.71 -8.01 -20.91
CA TYR A 699 15.39 -6.85 -20.07
C TYR A 699 14.98 -7.29 -18.66
N TRP A 700 13.97 -8.15 -18.53
CA TRP A 700 13.35 -8.43 -17.24
C TRP A 700 14.20 -9.29 -16.32
N PHE A 701 14.95 -10.25 -16.87
CA PHE A 701 15.81 -11.15 -16.09
C PHE A 701 17.22 -10.59 -15.89
N ALA A 702 17.55 -9.45 -16.50
CA ALA A 702 18.79 -8.75 -16.18
C ALA A 702 18.82 -8.38 -14.69
N PRO A 703 20.00 -8.47 -14.04
CA PRO A 703 20.17 -7.95 -12.69
C PRO A 703 19.77 -6.48 -12.63
N HIS A 704 19.07 -6.09 -11.57
CA HIS A 704 18.76 -4.69 -11.33
C HIS A 704 20.07 -3.88 -11.16
N GLU A 705 20.09 -2.66 -11.72
CA GLU A 705 21.30 -1.84 -11.84
C GLU A 705 21.93 -1.51 -10.48
N GLN A 706 21.09 -1.37 -9.46
CA GLN A 706 21.50 -0.99 -8.11
C GLN A 706 21.69 -2.23 -7.24
N VAL A 707 22.84 -2.30 -6.57
CA VAL A 707 23.26 -3.41 -5.72
C VAL A 707 22.84 -3.15 -4.28
N ARG A 708 22.35 -4.19 -3.59
CA ARG A 708 22.19 -4.16 -2.13
C ARG A 708 23.56 -4.21 -1.45
N ASN A 709 24.13 -3.04 -1.16
CA ASN A 709 25.49 -2.89 -0.62
C ASN A 709 25.57 -2.85 0.91
N ARG A 710 24.45 -2.68 1.62
CA ARG A 710 24.40 -2.70 3.08
C ARG A 710 23.99 -4.09 3.59
N GLY A 711 24.85 -4.70 4.40
CA GLY A 711 24.52 -5.89 5.18
C GLY A 711 23.87 -5.51 6.52
N GLY A 712 23.17 -6.46 7.14
CA GLY A 712 22.60 -6.26 8.48
C GLY A 712 21.54 -5.15 8.55
N SER A 713 21.60 -4.37 9.63
CA SER A 713 20.62 -3.35 10.01
C SER A 713 21.25 -1.95 10.04
N PHE A 714 20.53 -0.93 9.56
CA PHE A 714 21.04 0.44 9.43
C PHE A 714 19.90 1.47 9.35
N TRP A 715 20.22 2.76 9.37
CA TRP A 715 19.26 3.86 9.17
C TRP A 715 19.22 4.29 7.70
N GLN A 716 18.03 4.52 7.14
CA GLN A 716 17.84 4.86 5.73
C GLN A 716 18.53 6.19 5.33
N ASP A 717 18.81 7.09 6.28
CA ASP A 717 19.64 8.28 6.06
C ASP A 717 21.15 7.99 5.91
N GLY A 718 21.55 6.71 5.91
CA GLY A 718 22.93 6.25 5.70
C GLY A 718 23.74 6.03 6.97
N ARG A 719 23.20 6.36 8.15
CA ARG A 719 23.87 6.07 9.44
C ARG A 719 23.88 4.58 9.74
N GLU A 720 24.98 4.10 10.31
CA GLU A 720 25.04 2.75 10.85
C GLU A 720 24.23 2.65 12.14
N GLY A 721 23.62 1.49 12.37
CA GLY A 721 23.04 1.16 13.67
C GLY A 721 24.15 0.98 14.70
N SER A 722 23.90 1.38 15.95
CA SER A 722 24.82 1.13 17.06
C SER A 722 24.69 -0.30 17.60
N GLU A 723 23.64 -1.00 17.18
CA GLU A 723 23.24 -2.29 17.71
C GLU A 723 23.91 -3.44 16.95
N GLN A 724 24.47 -4.41 17.69
CA GLN A 724 25.08 -5.61 17.11
C GLN A 724 24.08 -6.77 17.07
N ALA A 725 24.08 -7.54 15.98
CA ALA A 725 23.28 -8.76 15.87
C ALA A 725 23.81 -9.83 16.83
N ALA A 726 22.91 -10.51 17.56
CA ALA A 726 23.29 -11.61 18.43
C ALA A 726 23.40 -12.93 17.65
N GLY A 727 24.46 -13.70 17.88
CA GLY A 727 24.60 -15.05 17.36
C GLY A 727 23.68 -16.06 18.06
N PHE A 728 23.35 -17.15 17.37
CA PHE A 728 22.60 -18.26 17.97
C PHE A 728 22.87 -19.59 17.26
N MET A 729 22.76 -20.69 18.00
CA MET A 729 22.82 -22.04 17.45
C MET A 729 21.52 -22.40 16.72
N ILE A 730 21.64 -22.96 15.52
CA ILE A 730 20.51 -23.48 14.73
C ILE A 730 20.26 -24.96 15.05
N TYR A 731 21.32 -25.77 15.02
CA TYR A 731 21.30 -27.20 15.34
C TYR A 731 22.62 -27.61 16.03
N PRO A 732 22.55 -28.43 17.10
CA PRO A 732 23.71 -28.82 17.88
C PRO A 732 24.66 -29.76 17.13
N GLY A 733 25.89 -29.87 17.63
CA GLY A 733 26.91 -30.78 17.12
C GLY A 733 28.33 -30.26 17.32
N GLN A 734 29.30 -31.16 17.18
CA GLN A 734 30.72 -30.86 17.26
C GLN A 734 31.42 -31.39 16.01
N VAL A 735 32.13 -30.50 15.31
CA VAL A 735 32.78 -30.80 14.03
C VAL A 735 34.09 -30.02 13.95
N GLN A 736 35.17 -30.71 13.59
CA GLN A 736 36.44 -30.10 13.20
C GLN A 736 36.60 -30.20 11.67
N GLY A 737 37.09 -29.12 11.05
CA GLY A 737 37.36 -29.07 9.62
C GLY A 737 37.83 -27.70 9.16
N VAL A 738 38.13 -27.58 7.86
CA VAL A 738 38.58 -26.33 7.27
C VAL A 738 37.40 -25.38 7.01
N LEU A 739 37.47 -24.16 7.55
CA LEU A 739 36.44 -23.13 7.35
C LEU A 739 36.39 -22.69 5.87
N GLY A 740 35.19 -22.66 5.29
CA GLY A 740 34.96 -22.39 3.87
C GLY A 740 35.07 -23.63 2.97
N VAL A 741 35.46 -24.79 3.50
CA VAL A 741 35.55 -26.05 2.76
C VAL A 741 34.71 -27.14 3.42
N ASP A 742 35.13 -27.66 4.59
CA ASP A 742 34.39 -28.67 5.35
C ASP A 742 33.23 -28.05 6.14
N ILE A 743 33.49 -26.87 6.70
CA ILE A 743 32.51 -26.06 7.42
C ILE A 743 32.18 -24.85 6.55
N LEU A 744 30.97 -24.82 5.99
CA LEU A 744 30.56 -23.72 5.11
C LEU A 744 30.41 -22.43 5.92
N LEU A 745 30.96 -21.34 5.39
CA LEU A 745 30.73 -20.00 5.90
C LEU A 745 29.92 -19.22 4.86
N GLU A 746 28.68 -18.90 5.22
CA GLU A 746 27.73 -18.20 4.37
C GLU A 746 27.44 -16.80 4.92
N ASP A 747 27.17 -15.84 4.05
CA ASP A 747 26.69 -14.53 4.51
C ASP A 747 25.23 -14.66 4.99
N THR A 748 24.42 -15.39 4.24
CA THR A 748 23.01 -15.68 4.50
C THR A 748 22.64 -17.10 4.08
N LEU A 749 21.62 -17.67 4.71
CA LEU A 749 21.20 -19.05 4.47
C LEU A 749 20.16 -19.14 3.34
N ASP A 750 20.63 -19.29 2.10
CA ASP A 750 19.77 -19.58 0.95
C ASP A 750 19.26 -21.03 0.98
N PRO A 751 17.95 -21.29 1.16
CA PRO A 751 17.40 -22.65 1.17
C PRO A 751 17.55 -23.38 -0.18
N GLY A 752 17.75 -22.65 -1.29
CA GLY A 752 18.03 -23.23 -2.60
C GLY A 752 19.38 -23.95 -2.69
N ARG A 753 20.28 -23.75 -1.71
CA ARG A 753 21.58 -24.43 -1.61
C ARG A 753 21.53 -25.75 -0.85
N HIS A 754 20.36 -26.38 -0.77
CA HIS A 754 20.13 -27.66 -0.08
C HIS A 754 21.25 -28.70 -0.28
N ALA A 755 21.64 -28.98 -1.52
CA ALA A 755 22.67 -29.98 -1.82
C ALA A 755 24.03 -29.64 -1.17
N HIS A 756 24.42 -28.37 -1.17
CA HIS A 756 25.65 -27.91 -0.51
C HIS A 756 25.57 -28.09 1.02
N TYR A 757 24.45 -27.71 1.62
CA TYR A 757 24.25 -27.89 3.07
C TYR A 757 24.24 -29.35 3.49
N GLN A 758 23.69 -30.23 2.65
CA GLN A 758 23.69 -31.67 2.90
C GLN A 758 25.10 -32.25 2.92
N GLN A 759 25.97 -31.81 2.00
CA GLN A 759 27.36 -32.27 1.86
C GLN A 759 28.31 -31.69 2.92
N ALA A 760 28.05 -30.47 3.40
CA ALA A 760 28.86 -29.81 4.42
C ALA A 760 28.93 -30.62 5.73
N ARG A 761 30.00 -30.50 6.50
CA ARG A 761 30.05 -31.07 7.86
C ARG A 761 29.33 -30.19 8.87
N ALA A 762 29.44 -28.87 8.72
CA ALA A 762 28.68 -27.87 9.47
C ALA A 762 28.42 -26.63 8.60
N VAL A 763 27.46 -25.80 8.99
CA VAL A 763 27.11 -24.55 8.27
C VAL A 763 27.05 -23.38 9.24
N ILE A 764 27.83 -22.33 8.97
CA ILE A 764 27.89 -21.11 9.76
C ILE A 764 27.41 -19.97 8.87
N ALA A 765 26.45 -19.17 9.35
CA ALA A 765 25.98 -17.99 8.64
C ALA A 765 26.33 -16.70 9.40
N ARG A 766 26.70 -15.63 8.70
CA ARG A 766 26.91 -14.33 9.35
C ARG A 766 25.60 -13.66 9.74
N MET A 767 24.54 -13.89 8.96
CA MET A 767 23.22 -13.33 9.21
C MET A 767 22.14 -14.38 8.97
N GLY A 768 21.12 -14.38 9.82
CA GLY A 768 19.90 -15.12 9.57
C GLY A 768 18.93 -15.09 10.73
N GLY A 769 17.65 -15.33 10.43
CA GLY A 769 16.60 -15.41 11.44
C GLY A 769 16.42 -16.82 12.01
N ARG A 770 16.02 -16.98 13.28
CA ARG A 770 15.73 -18.31 13.86
C ARG A 770 14.64 -19.06 13.09
N LEU A 771 13.70 -18.31 12.51
CA LEU A 771 12.57 -18.81 11.74
C LEU A 771 12.82 -18.76 10.22
N SER A 772 14.04 -18.44 9.77
CA SER A 772 14.37 -18.44 8.34
C SER A 772 14.12 -19.81 7.69
N HIS A 773 13.89 -19.80 6.39
CA HIS A 773 13.79 -21.04 5.62
C HIS A 773 15.10 -21.83 5.67
N GLY A 774 16.24 -21.16 5.52
CA GLY A 774 17.56 -21.78 5.65
C GLY A 774 17.80 -22.41 7.02
N SER A 775 17.44 -21.73 8.12
CA SER A 775 17.54 -22.31 9.47
C SER A 775 16.60 -23.50 9.69
N THR A 776 15.44 -23.52 9.03
CA THR A 776 14.54 -24.70 9.10
C THR A 776 15.10 -25.87 8.33
N LEU A 777 15.59 -25.63 7.12
CA LEU A 777 16.24 -26.65 6.28
C LEU A 777 17.40 -27.34 7.03
N LEU A 778 18.28 -26.56 7.67
CA LEU A 778 19.40 -27.12 8.43
C LEU A 778 18.96 -27.98 9.62
N ARG A 779 17.83 -27.65 10.26
CA ARG A 779 17.26 -28.46 11.35
C ARG A 779 16.67 -29.78 10.85
N GLU A 780 16.06 -29.77 9.67
CA GLU A 780 15.52 -30.97 9.03
C GLU A 780 16.65 -31.90 8.57
N LEU A 781 17.70 -31.32 7.97
CA LEU A 781 18.94 -32.02 7.63
C LEU A 781 19.74 -32.49 8.86
N ARG A 782 19.35 -32.07 10.06
CA ARG A 782 20.08 -32.31 11.32
C ARG A 782 21.56 -31.93 11.21
N LYS A 783 21.83 -30.83 10.53
CA LYS A 783 23.18 -30.38 10.19
C LYS A 783 23.71 -29.43 11.26
N PRO A 784 24.84 -29.73 11.93
CA PRO A 784 25.45 -28.83 12.90
C PRO A 784 25.60 -27.42 12.32
N SER A 785 25.01 -26.41 12.98
CA SER A 785 24.92 -25.08 12.37
C SER A 785 24.60 -23.96 13.36
N ALA A 786 25.06 -22.75 13.03
CA ALA A 786 24.83 -21.54 13.82
C ALA A 786 24.86 -20.26 12.98
N VAL A 787 24.23 -19.20 13.49
CA VAL A 787 24.43 -17.83 13.03
C VAL A 787 25.47 -17.18 13.92
N LEU A 788 26.61 -16.80 13.35
CA LEU A 788 27.75 -16.15 14.00
C LEU A 788 28.12 -14.86 13.23
N PRO A 789 27.63 -13.69 13.66
CA PRO A 789 27.86 -12.43 12.93
C PRO A 789 29.32 -12.00 12.85
N GLN A 790 30.13 -12.37 13.84
CA GLN A 790 31.51 -11.91 14.01
C GLN A 790 32.54 -13.02 13.76
N VAL A 791 32.36 -13.81 12.70
CA VAL A 791 33.43 -14.74 12.26
C VAL A 791 34.55 -13.93 11.63
N ASP A 792 35.76 -14.08 12.17
CA ASP A 792 36.97 -13.45 11.63
C ASP A 792 37.23 -13.97 10.19
N PRO A 793 37.21 -13.10 9.17
CA PRO A 793 37.53 -13.50 7.79
C PRO A 793 38.90 -14.18 7.65
N ALA A 794 39.87 -13.90 8.53
CA ALA A 794 41.19 -14.51 8.51
C ALA A 794 41.19 -16.01 8.85
N TRP A 795 40.06 -16.55 9.34
CA TRP A 795 39.93 -17.98 9.65
C TRP A 795 39.55 -18.82 8.41
N ILE A 796 39.14 -18.19 7.31
CA ILE A 796 38.80 -18.89 6.06
C ILE A 796 40.03 -19.65 5.56
N GLY A 797 39.86 -20.92 5.21
CA GLY A 797 40.93 -21.82 4.79
C GLY A 797 41.76 -22.39 5.94
N ARG A 798 41.46 -22.05 7.20
CA ARG A 798 42.12 -22.62 8.39
C ARG A 798 41.25 -23.68 9.05
N GLU A 799 41.90 -24.54 9.82
CA GLU A 799 41.22 -25.54 10.62
C GLU A 799 40.55 -24.92 11.85
N VAL A 800 39.26 -25.21 12.01
CA VAL A 800 38.42 -24.68 13.08
C VAL A 800 37.63 -25.80 13.73
N LEU A 801 37.29 -25.62 14.99
CA LEU A 801 36.38 -26.47 15.74
C LEU A 801 35.06 -25.70 15.94
N TYR A 802 33.99 -26.22 15.34
CA TYR A 802 32.63 -25.86 15.67
C TYR A 802 32.13 -26.76 16.81
N ALA A 803 31.60 -26.17 17.87
CA ALA A 803 30.97 -26.88 18.98
C ALA A 803 29.75 -26.10 19.49
N ASP A 804 28.56 -26.65 19.28
CA ASP A 804 27.28 -26.15 19.84
C ASP A 804 27.08 -24.63 19.76
N GLY A 805 27.36 -24.06 18.58
CA GLY A 805 27.18 -22.64 18.32
C GLY A 805 28.37 -21.76 18.69
N GLN A 806 29.52 -22.35 18.97
CA GLN A 806 30.79 -21.63 19.10
C GLN A 806 31.76 -22.09 18.00
N LEU A 807 32.56 -21.16 17.51
CA LEU A 807 33.64 -21.43 16.57
C LEU A 807 34.96 -21.03 17.24
N SER A 808 35.92 -21.94 17.24
CA SER A 808 37.26 -21.71 17.75
C SER A 808 38.28 -22.14 16.70
N LEU A 809 39.38 -21.41 16.62
CA LEU A 809 40.50 -21.79 15.77
C LEU A 809 41.20 -22.99 16.42
N VAL A 810 41.52 -24.01 15.62
CA VAL A 810 42.40 -25.09 16.09
C VAL A 810 43.82 -24.55 15.94
N GLU A 811 44.44 -24.20 17.06
CA GLU A 811 45.87 -23.90 17.07
C GLU A 811 46.63 -25.19 16.74
N GLY A 812 47.52 -25.10 15.74
CA GLY A 812 48.44 -26.17 15.37
C GLY A 812 49.59 -26.28 16.36
#